data_AF-I3I6H2-F1
#
_entry.id   AF-I3I6H2-F1
#
_cell.length_a   1.000
_cell.length_b   1.000
_cell.length_c   1.000
_cell.angle_alpha   90.00
_cell.angle_beta   90.00
_cell.angle_gamma   90.00
#
_symmetry.space_group_name_H-M   'P 1'
#
loop_
_entity.id
_entity.type
_entity.pdbx_description
1 polymer ?
#
loop_
_entity_poly.entity_id
_entity_poly.type
_entity_poly.pdbx_seq_one_letter_code
_entity_poly.pdbx_strand_id
1 'polypeptide(L)'
;MYKLVFRGELAEGAVRADVIAKLALLLKQPPARIEQLLFSGTERVIKRVDNLTRATQWQNAFATAGAVLTIVDETAVEPPPPATESPSISNTTDSESSVAHSDSSDHPAATQSAVSATLPKLKFRKLIIGLVACLLVVVVSAAIVWQQGYLNRWLFSAVSKEEKTLLAALADPQLLALARVDIELMRTLDPSLAEAGQLQNLPGVDADMWSSMERSGIHIQQQATQLYAAAFVADKMEVAVIARGNFSPNKISHWLDEQYGIDKQDADGIWFAPLDKTTCAKGEPMLAQFIQGQLLIGSPEAVKRIALRLKNAAGAAVDLAQWQNSLGGKLFSLVIFSPARWQTDKSGMVQYSLGKLAAEMEAVSEVYVDVEPDVVAQGMTLSLSLISGDAEFINNTHTALQTRLDETRKKIAQDWPEVVAIYDRLQLNRSTKQLQASIRFDQHIKDEVAIWFRSLFSFSVGMDQPTVAQQDVIDENPAAFAPARREQLTSFVPKDDFMDGIYKTTTGPFGLGVESLALKNQRIQIKLGVKAYDLPNLGNESSPAFLVITDVVDQQGNSLLSAPGCGETDQRAPEAITNSYATSRFEDGKLVPGRALIGEKIIELAAGVNFAQVARIKGYIDYHLPIAVETKIIDAPLAGKSIDLYGTRVRFKTAGASALSFETSGNTQQLLQVNALNAANKPLSSSSGMRSGIFFGSGKSASLDFKGTVAKAEVIVASAIENQRYEFELNQLTPPAKAFFMDKEFPPPFGDKGFEQLLLAQAPQIDEFPFYPPKARATAAPVELAINDVRSSNSFGLSVEGAAYTDLALPLYGQIGVAQLFIKQLADADGKIFPVNKSVPLYFERQGGITSNGVYQPDEKTPWLRSDFSLKAADVHVDNIRQVQGELRFYQPKRLQTATLPFVLGPIWSGPKSSVELIEWKSGRLVFAVQGSYEEVIGLKAFNHANALISQPAQYSSIFGDPQLTLDISELPARFEIEYTSESEELFVPFDITLP
;
A
#
# COMPACT_ATOMS: atom_id res chain seq x y z
N MET A 1 21.53 -1.65 33.12
CA MET A 1 21.76 -0.68 32.02
C MET A 1 20.93 0.54 32.34
N TYR A 2 21.39 1.77 32.14
CA TYR A 2 20.67 2.95 32.63
C TYR A 2 19.92 3.67 31.51
N LYS A 3 18.60 3.88 31.69
CA LYS A 3 17.77 4.73 30.82
C LYS A 3 17.83 6.17 31.30
N LEU A 4 18.12 7.08 30.39
CA LEU A 4 18.07 8.51 30.61
C LEU A 4 16.74 9.03 30.11
N VAL A 5 15.92 9.50 31.04
CA VAL A 5 14.52 9.83 30.82
C VAL A 5 14.33 11.32 31.01
N PHE A 6 13.76 11.99 30.01
CA PHE A 6 13.39 13.39 30.05
C PHE A 6 11.88 13.55 29.96
N ARG A 7 11.31 14.38 30.83
CA ARG A 7 9.86 14.60 30.94
C ARG A 7 9.42 16.01 30.51
N GLY A 8 10.33 16.80 29.93
CA GLY A 8 10.08 18.20 29.63
C GLY A 8 10.27 19.14 30.83
N GLU A 9 10.81 18.63 31.95
CA GLU A 9 11.04 19.40 33.18
C GLU A 9 12.24 20.35 33.03
N LEU A 10 12.05 21.59 33.45
CA LEU A 10 13.07 22.64 33.45
C LEU A 10 13.66 22.79 34.85
N ALA A 11 14.94 23.09 34.94
CA ALA A 11 15.57 23.48 36.20
C ALA A 11 14.94 24.78 36.73
N GLU A 12 14.93 24.95 38.05
CA GLU A 12 14.32 26.11 38.70
C GLU A 12 14.94 27.42 38.17
N GLY A 13 14.09 28.34 37.69
CA GLY A 13 14.50 29.61 37.10
C GLY A 13 14.94 29.56 35.62
N ALA A 14 14.92 28.38 34.96
CA ALA A 14 15.32 28.27 33.55
C ALA A 14 14.19 28.67 32.58
N VAL A 15 14.54 29.49 31.57
CA VAL A 15 13.61 29.93 30.52
C VAL A 15 13.58 28.91 29.38
N ARG A 16 12.40 28.40 29.04
CA ARG A 16 12.20 27.28 28.09
C ARG A 16 12.91 27.47 26.74
N ALA A 17 12.85 28.67 26.16
CA ALA A 17 13.50 28.97 24.88
C ALA A 17 15.03 28.80 24.94
N ASP A 18 15.64 29.27 26.03
CA ASP A 18 17.09 29.15 26.25
C ASP A 18 17.49 27.69 26.49
N VAL A 19 16.66 26.94 27.20
CA VAL A 19 16.88 25.50 27.42
C VAL A 19 16.77 24.72 26.10
N ILE A 20 15.80 25.04 25.25
CA ILE A 20 15.69 24.43 23.91
C ILE A 20 16.92 24.74 23.07
N ALA A 21 17.40 25.98 23.06
CA ALA A 21 18.60 26.37 22.30
C ALA A 21 19.87 25.66 22.83
N LYS A 22 20.02 25.54 24.15
CA LYS A 22 21.16 24.84 24.77
C LYS A 22 21.09 23.32 24.55
N LEU A 23 19.90 22.72 24.65
CA LEU A 23 19.70 21.31 24.34
C LEU A 23 19.88 21.01 22.84
N ALA A 24 19.51 21.95 21.96
CA ALA A 24 19.76 21.88 20.52
C ALA A 24 21.25 21.79 20.22
N LEU A 25 22.06 22.61 20.89
CA LEU A 25 23.53 22.53 20.81
C LEU A 25 24.06 21.23 21.43
N LEU A 26 23.59 20.85 22.63
CA LEU A 26 24.05 19.65 23.33
C LEU A 26 23.78 18.35 22.55
N LEU A 27 22.60 18.27 21.91
CA LEU A 27 22.14 17.10 21.18
C LEU A 27 22.41 17.20 19.67
N LYS A 28 22.98 18.31 19.21
CA LYS A 28 23.24 18.62 17.80
C LYS A 28 22.00 18.45 16.91
N GLN A 29 20.87 18.98 17.38
CA GLN A 29 19.59 18.97 16.65
C GLN A 29 19.06 20.39 16.50
N PRO A 30 18.31 20.72 15.44
CA PRO A 30 17.68 22.03 15.31
C PRO A 30 16.75 22.34 16.50
N PRO A 31 16.66 23.59 16.98
CA PRO A 31 15.78 23.98 18.09
C PRO A 31 14.33 23.51 17.93
N ALA A 32 13.76 23.65 16.73
CA ALA A 32 12.40 23.18 16.42
C ALA A 32 12.22 21.67 16.64
N ARG A 33 13.26 20.87 16.36
CA ARG A 33 13.23 19.42 16.55
C ARG A 33 13.40 19.03 18.02
N ILE A 34 14.18 19.78 18.80
CA ILE A 34 14.25 19.60 20.26
C ILE A 34 12.93 19.94 20.92
N GLU A 35 12.28 21.02 20.49
CA GLU A 35 10.97 21.40 21.00
C GLU A 35 9.91 20.33 20.72
N GLN A 36 9.85 19.83 19.47
CA GLN A 36 8.94 18.76 19.08
C GLN A 36 9.22 17.43 19.78
N LEU A 37 10.49 17.04 19.92
CA LEU A 37 10.83 15.72 20.48
C LEU A 37 10.77 15.71 22.00
N LEU A 38 11.41 16.69 22.65
CA LEU A 38 11.69 16.64 24.09
C LEU A 38 10.68 17.40 24.94
N PHE A 39 9.93 18.32 24.35
CA PHE A 39 8.91 19.11 25.04
C PHE A 39 7.49 18.82 24.53
N SER A 40 7.27 17.61 24.00
CA SER A 40 5.95 17.11 23.55
C SER A 40 4.98 16.75 24.68
N GLY A 41 5.35 16.94 25.94
CA GLY A 41 4.53 16.58 27.12
C GLY A 41 4.47 15.08 27.40
N THR A 42 5.29 14.27 26.73
CA THR A 42 5.40 12.81 26.95
C THR A 42 6.78 12.46 27.47
N GLU A 43 6.88 11.47 28.36
CA GLU A 43 8.16 10.95 28.83
C GLU A 43 8.96 10.36 27.67
N ARG A 44 10.22 10.77 27.51
CA ARG A 44 11.10 10.28 26.45
C ARG A 44 12.40 9.73 27.01
N VAL A 45 12.75 8.53 26.56
CA VAL A 45 14.09 7.98 26.76
C VAL A 45 15.03 8.68 25.78
N ILE A 46 15.86 9.57 26.29
CA ILE A 46 16.85 10.33 25.51
C ILE A 46 17.95 9.39 25.01
N LYS A 47 18.43 8.52 25.90
CA LYS A 47 19.55 7.63 25.63
C LYS A 47 19.61 6.49 26.65
N ARG A 48 20.14 5.35 26.24
CA ARG A 48 20.53 4.27 27.16
C ARG A 48 22.05 4.25 27.27
N VAL A 49 22.56 4.10 28.48
CA VAL A 49 24.00 4.05 28.75
C VAL A 49 24.33 2.84 29.62
N ASP A 50 25.53 2.32 29.41
CA ASP A 50 26.05 1.06 29.94
C ASP A 50 26.49 1.15 31.41
N ASN A 51 26.84 2.34 31.90
CA ASN A 51 27.26 2.56 33.28
C ASN A 51 26.72 3.86 33.87
N LEU A 52 26.66 3.91 35.22
CA LEU A 52 26.10 5.03 35.97
C LEU A 52 26.93 6.31 35.78
N THR A 53 28.25 6.20 35.63
CA THR A 53 29.13 7.35 35.44
C THR A 53 28.77 8.15 34.18
N ARG A 54 28.52 7.47 33.05
CA ARG A 54 28.02 8.11 31.82
C ARG A 54 26.61 8.63 31.99
N ALA A 55 25.75 7.94 32.73
CA ALA A 55 24.39 8.40 33.01
C ALA A 55 24.40 9.75 33.77
N THR A 56 25.24 9.86 34.79
CA THR A 56 25.43 11.08 35.58
C THR A 56 26.06 12.21 34.74
N GLN A 57 26.99 11.90 33.82
CA GLN A 57 27.53 12.91 32.90
C GLN A 57 26.44 13.53 32.02
N TRP A 58 25.54 12.71 31.47
CA TRP A 58 24.41 13.20 30.68
C TRP A 58 23.39 13.98 31.52
N GLN A 59 23.13 13.52 32.75
CA GLN A 59 22.27 14.24 33.68
C GLN A 59 22.83 15.62 34.01
N ASN A 60 24.14 15.74 34.26
CA ASN A 60 24.80 17.02 34.50
C ASN A 60 24.81 17.93 33.26
N ALA A 61 24.97 17.35 32.06
CA ALA A 61 24.93 18.12 30.82
C ALA A 61 23.52 18.69 30.55
N PHE A 62 22.48 17.91 30.82
CA PHE A 62 21.09 18.38 30.76
C PHE A 62 20.81 19.45 31.83
N ALA A 63 21.28 19.23 33.07
CA ALA A 63 21.13 20.23 34.13
C ALA A 63 21.83 21.55 33.78
N THR A 64 23.02 21.50 33.18
CA THR A 64 23.75 22.68 32.67
C THR A 64 22.99 23.39 31.54
N ALA A 65 22.26 22.63 30.72
CA ALA A 65 21.35 23.18 29.72
C ALA A 65 20.04 23.76 30.31
N GLY A 66 19.79 23.59 31.62
CA GLY A 66 18.58 24.02 32.32
C GLY A 66 17.43 23.00 32.26
N ALA A 67 17.73 21.73 32.03
CA ALA A 67 16.76 20.63 31.88
C ALA A 67 16.98 19.53 32.93
N VAL A 68 15.91 18.95 33.48
CA VAL A 68 16.00 17.88 34.48
C VAL A 68 15.91 16.51 33.81
N LEU A 69 16.98 15.74 33.88
CA LEU A 69 17.07 14.39 33.32
C LEU A 69 17.08 13.35 34.44
N THR A 70 16.21 12.34 34.36
CA THR A 70 16.09 11.26 35.35
C THR A 70 16.84 10.02 34.87
N ILE A 71 17.61 9.40 35.76
CA ILE A 71 18.31 8.13 35.49
C ILE A 71 17.47 6.98 36.08
N VAL A 72 17.13 5.98 35.26
CA VAL A 72 16.39 4.79 35.67
C VAL A 72 17.26 3.55 35.42
N ASP A 73 17.56 2.76 36.45
CA ASP A 73 18.29 1.50 36.28
C ASP A 73 17.36 0.40 35.74
N GLU A 74 17.76 -0.17 34.61
CA GLU A 74 17.13 -1.31 33.96
C GLU A 74 17.96 -2.55 34.34
N THR A 75 17.70 -3.08 35.54
CA THR A 75 18.12 -4.41 35.97
C THR A 75 16.91 -5.36 35.91
N ALA A 76 17.14 -6.56 35.36
CA ALA A 76 16.12 -7.56 35.10
C ALA A 76 15.47 -8.06 36.39
N VAL A 77 14.13 -8.01 36.47
CA VAL A 77 13.35 -8.69 37.51
C VAL A 77 13.16 -10.14 37.06
N GLU A 78 13.92 -11.04 37.67
CA GLU A 78 13.68 -12.48 37.69
C GLU A 78 12.64 -12.81 38.78
N PRO A 79 11.71 -13.78 38.59
CA PRO A 79 10.67 -14.08 39.57
C PRO A 79 11.27 -14.84 40.77
N PRO A 80 10.87 -14.52 42.02
CA PRO A 80 11.48 -15.15 43.20
C PRO A 80 10.97 -16.60 43.40
N PRO A 81 11.85 -17.56 43.75
CA PRO A 81 11.45 -18.90 44.18
C PRO A 81 11.03 -18.93 45.66
N PRO A 82 10.30 -19.96 46.12
CA PRO A 82 9.78 -20.02 47.48
C PRO A 82 10.77 -20.70 48.45
N ALA A 83 10.99 -20.13 49.64
CA ALA A 83 11.20 -20.88 50.88
C ALA A 83 11.31 -19.97 52.12
N THR A 84 10.41 -20.24 53.08
CA THR A 84 10.62 -20.47 54.52
C THR A 84 11.88 -19.91 55.20
N GLU A 85 11.71 -19.06 56.22
CA GLU A 85 12.06 -19.31 57.65
C GLU A 85 12.02 -18.01 58.48
N SER A 86 11.41 -18.09 59.68
CA SER A 86 11.62 -17.17 60.82
C SER A 86 12.86 -17.62 61.64
N PRO A 87 13.31 -17.00 62.76
CA PRO A 87 12.97 -15.72 63.42
C PRO A 87 14.23 -14.90 63.86
N SER A 88 13.99 -13.83 64.65
CA SER A 88 14.90 -13.20 65.65
C SER A 88 15.90 -12.13 65.13
N ILE A 89 16.19 -10.98 65.76
CA ILE A 89 15.90 -10.41 67.09
C ILE A 89 16.21 -8.89 67.07
N SER A 90 15.44 -8.14 67.88
CA SER A 90 15.70 -6.87 68.61
C SER A 90 16.29 -5.61 67.96
N ASN A 91 15.56 -4.49 68.12
CA ASN A 91 15.88 -3.50 69.16
C ASN A 91 14.67 -2.62 69.55
N THR A 92 14.35 -2.71 70.84
CA THR A 92 13.80 -1.74 71.81
C THR A 92 13.61 -0.29 71.37
N THR A 93 12.47 0.33 71.72
CA THR A 93 12.31 1.21 72.91
C THR A 93 10.84 1.63 73.10
N ASP A 94 10.26 1.12 74.19
CA ASP A 94 9.36 1.68 75.20
C ASP A 94 7.97 2.32 74.96
N SER A 95 7.10 1.88 75.89
CA SER A 95 5.90 2.51 76.50
C SER A 95 4.59 2.33 75.71
N GLU A 96 3.47 1.84 76.28
CA GLU A 96 3.05 1.70 77.68
C GLU A 96 1.84 0.73 77.77
N SER A 97 1.67 0.13 78.96
CA SER A 97 0.64 -0.82 79.46
C SER A 97 -0.84 -0.50 79.11
N SER A 98 -1.86 -1.38 79.17
CA SER A 98 -2.15 -2.48 80.12
C SER A 98 -3.33 -3.38 79.66
N VAL A 99 -3.24 -4.70 79.91
CA VAL A 99 -4.16 -5.63 80.66
C VAL A 99 -5.69 -5.35 80.56
N ALA A 100 -6.65 -6.25 80.26
CA ALA A 100 -6.84 -7.66 80.66
C ALA A 100 -8.01 -8.37 79.91
N HIS A 101 -7.89 -9.70 79.79
CA HIS A 101 -8.84 -10.80 80.06
C HIS A 101 -10.28 -10.89 79.49
N SER A 102 -10.50 -12.11 78.94
CA SER A 102 -11.61 -13.07 79.12
C SER A 102 -12.94 -12.94 78.36
N ASP A 103 -13.11 -13.94 77.50
CA ASP A 103 -14.23 -14.90 77.37
C ASP A 103 -15.58 -14.56 76.70
N SER A 104 -15.96 -15.58 75.91
CA SER A 104 -17.30 -16.05 75.51
C SER A 104 -17.99 -15.42 74.29
N SER A 105 -17.81 -16.13 73.16
CA SER A 105 -18.86 -16.68 72.28
C SER A 105 -20.14 -15.88 72.00
N ASP A 106 -20.33 -15.48 70.73
CA ASP A 106 -21.60 -15.67 70.03
C ASP A 106 -21.47 -15.62 68.49
N HIS A 107 -22.43 -16.24 67.83
CA HIS A 107 -22.55 -16.68 66.42
C HIS A 107 -22.15 -15.73 65.26
N PRO A 108 -21.87 -16.30 64.06
CA PRO A 108 -21.39 -15.54 62.90
C PRO A 108 -22.56 -14.89 62.13
N ALA A 109 -22.46 -13.59 61.88
CA ALA A 109 -23.30 -12.88 60.92
C ALA A 109 -22.43 -12.04 59.98
N ALA A 110 -22.48 -12.44 58.70
CA ALA A 110 -22.26 -11.67 57.48
C ALA A 110 -21.33 -10.44 57.52
N THR A 111 -20.21 -10.55 56.81
CA THR A 111 -19.65 -9.38 56.12
C THR A 111 -19.25 -9.79 54.70
N GLN A 112 -20.04 -9.30 53.76
CA GLN A 112 -19.73 -9.29 52.34
C GLN A 112 -18.39 -8.58 52.13
N SER A 113 -17.43 -9.27 51.53
CA SER A 113 -16.33 -8.62 50.81
C SER A 113 -16.48 -8.97 49.35
N ALA A 114 -17.02 -8.00 48.61
CA ALA A 114 -17.11 -8.04 47.16
C ALA A 114 -15.70 -8.12 46.58
N VAL A 115 -15.34 -9.28 46.05
CA VAL A 115 -14.21 -9.42 45.14
C VAL A 115 -14.71 -9.00 43.76
N SER A 116 -14.48 -7.73 43.42
CA SER A 116 -14.68 -7.20 42.07
C SER A 116 -13.73 -7.91 41.11
N ALA A 117 -14.21 -8.89 40.37
CA ALA A 117 -13.49 -9.49 39.26
C ALA A 117 -13.52 -8.53 38.06
N THR A 118 -12.58 -7.59 37.99
CA THR A 118 -12.38 -6.73 36.82
C THR A 118 -11.69 -7.51 35.70
N LEU A 119 -12.43 -7.82 34.64
CA LEU A 119 -11.86 -8.24 33.35
C LEU A 119 -11.11 -7.05 32.69
N PRO A 120 -9.94 -7.26 32.07
CA PRO A 120 -9.13 -6.18 31.49
C PRO A 120 -9.78 -5.55 30.25
N LYS A 121 -10.05 -4.23 30.32
CA LYS A 121 -10.69 -3.36 29.32
C LYS A 121 -10.18 -3.49 27.86
N LEU A 122 -8.98 -4.03 27.64
CA LEU A 122 -8.34 -4.12 26.33
C LEU A 122 -8.85 -5.28 25.45
N LYS A 123 -9.37 -6.36 26.06
CA LYS A 123 -9.88 -7.54 25.34
C LYS A 123 -11.27 -7.26 24.76
N PHE A 124 -12.14 -6.65 25.56
CA PHE A 124 -13.53 -6.33 25.20
C PHE A 124 -13.68 -5.35 24.01
N ARG A 125 -12.72 -4.43 23.81
CA ARG A 125 -12.71 -3.49 22.68
C ARG A 125 -12.56 -4.19 21.33
N LYS A 126 -11.92 -5.36 21.29
CA LYS A 126 -11.68 -6.14 20.05
C LYS A 126 -12.90 -6.97 19.67
N LEU A 127 -13.59 -7.55 20.65
CA LEU A 127 -14.87 -8.25 20.48
C LEU A 127 -15.95 -7.38 19.81
N ILE A 128 -16.09 -6.12 20.25
CA ILE A 128 -17.06 -5.18 19.68
C ILE A 128 -16.73 -4.84 18.22
N ILE A 129 -15.46 -4.63 17.89
CA ILE A 129 -15.02 -4.31 16.52
C ILE A 129 -15.26 -5.49 15.57
N GLY A 130 -15.06 -6.73 16.04
CA GLY A 130 -15.33 -7.94 15.26
C GLY A 130 -16.82 -8.20 15.02
N LEU A 131 -17.67 -7.94 16.02
CA LEU A 131 -19.13 -8.02 15.88
C LEU A 131 -19.66 -6.98 14.90
N VAL A 132 -19.12 -5.76 14.96
CA VAL A 132 -19.42 -4.70 13.98
C VAL A 132 -18.94 -5.15 12.59
N ALA A 133 -17.75 -5.72 12.42
CA ALA A 133 -17.25 -6.23 11.12
C ALA A 133 -18.14 -7.30 10.47
N CYS A 134 -18.74 -8.23 11.23
CA CYS A 134 -19.72 -9.18 10.68
C CYS A 134 -21.04 -8.49 10.27
N LEU A 135 -21.48 -7.51 11.05
CA LEU A 135 -22.64 -6.67 10.72
C LEU A 135 -22.42 -5.92 9.39
N LEU A 136 -21.19 -5.49 9.11
CA LEU A 136 -20.82 -4.67 7.96
C LEU A 136 -20.95 -5.39 6.61
N VAL A 137 -20.71 -6.69 6.55
CA VAL A 137 -20.85 -7.46 5.28
C VAL A 137 -22.33 -7.74 4.96
N VAL A 138 -23.16 -7.92 6.00
CA VAL A 138 -24.57 -8.35 5.84
C VAL A 138 -25.51 -7.19 5.53
N VAL A 139 -25.28 -6.01 6.11
CA VAL A 139 -26.17 -4.84 6.00
C VAL A 139 -26.21 -4.26 4.58
N VAL A 140 -25.10 -4.32 3.85
CA VAL A 140 -24.99 -3.73 2.51
C VAL A 140 -25.80 -4.51 1.47
N SER A 141 -25.90 -5.83 1.59
CA SER A 141 -26.64 -6.67 0.65
C SER A 141 -28.16 -6.52 0.78
N ALA A 142 -28.67 -6.30 1.99
CA ALA A 142 -30.12 -6.22 2.23
C ALA A 142 -30.69 -4.81 2.03
N ALA A 143 -29.92 -3.76 2.37
CA ALA A 143 -30.36 -2.36 2.29
C ALA A 143 -30.58 -1.83 0.86
N ILE A 144 -29.87 -2.41 -0.11
CA ILE A 144 -29.90 -1.92 -1.50
C ILE A 144 -31.18 -2.37 -2.23
N VAL A 145 -31.81 -3.43 -1.74
CA VAL A 145 -32.82 -4.22 -2.43
C VAL A 145 -34.24 -3.61 -2.40
N TRP A 146 -34.50 -2.60 -1.59
CA TRP A 146 -35.87 -2.38 -1.10
C TRP A 146 -36.46 -0.99 -1.40
N GLN A 147 -36.36 -0.54 -2.65
CA GLN A 147 -36.81 0.81 -2.99
C GLN A 147 -37.67 0.83 -4.26
N GLN A 148 -38.85 0.19 -4.21
CA GLN A 148 -40.15 0.71 -4.67
C GLN A 148 -41.29 -0.34 -4.56
N GLY A 149 -42.25 -0.12 -3.66
CA GLY A 149 -43.57 -0.75 -3.79
C GLY A 149 -44.32 -1.05 -2.49
N TYR A 150 -45.53 -0.49 -2.39
CA TYR A 150 -46.57 -0.71 -1.39
C TYR A 150 -46.82 -2.18 -1.02
N LEU A 151 -47.01 -2.49 0.27
CA LEU A 151 -47.63 -3.76 0.66
C LEU A 151 -48.63 -3.73 1.82
N ASN A 152 -49.67 -4.53 1.56
CA ASN A 152 -50.74 -4.97 2.41
C ASN A 152 -50.30 -6.04 3.43
N ARG A 153 -51.08 -6.14 4.50
CA ARG A 153 -50.88 -6.82 5.80
C ARG A 153 -50.74 -8.36 5.85
N TRP A 154 -50.38 -9.10 4.79
CA TRP A 154 -50.56 -10.58 4.77
C TRP A 154 -49.36 -11.46 4.37
N LEU A 155 -48.10 -11.07 4.63
CA LEU A 155 -46.90 -11.81 4.17
C LEU A 155 -45.99 -12.34 5.30
N PHE A 156 -46.52 -13.13 6.23
CA PHE A 156 -45.69 -13.93 7.14
C PHE A 156 -46.04 -15.42 6.97
N SER A 157 -45.54 -16.05 5.91
CA SER A 157 -45.67 -17.50 5.74
C SER A 157 -44.61 -18.24 6.57
N ALA A 158 -45.00 -19.38 7.11
CA ALA A 158 -44.09 -20.29 7.81
C ALA A 158 -43.15 -20.99 6.82
N VAL A 159 -41.93 -21.33 7.29
CA VAL A 159 -40.93 -22.13 6.54
C VAL A 159 -41.59 -23.36 5.91
N SER A 160 -41.50 -23.48 4.57
CA SER A 160 -42.15 -24.55 3.81
C SER A 160 -41.63 -25.95 4.19
N LYS A 161 -42.41 -27.01 3.96
CA LYS A 161 -41.96 -28.40 4.25
C LYS A 161 -40.70 -28.79 3.47
N GLU A 162 -40.60 -28.35 2.21
CA GLU A 162 -39.43 -28.57 1.37
C GLU A 162 -38.20 -27.86 1.93
N GLU A 163 -38.37 -26.61 2.37
CA GLU A 163 -37.30 -25.85 3.02
C GLU A 163 -36.87 -26.49 4.34
N LYS A 164 -37.80 -26.98 5.18
CA LYS A 164 -37.43 -27.74 6.38
C LYS A 164 -36.61 -28.99 6.07
N THR A 165 -36.89 -29.64 4.95
CA THR A 165 -36.14 -30.82 4.49
C THR A 165 -34.72 -30.43 4.07
N LEU A 166 -34.57 -29.32 3.33
CA LEU A 166 -33.25 -28.76 2.99
C LEU A 166 -32.48 -28.37 4.25
N LEU A 167 -33.09 -27.61 5.15
CA LEU A 167 -32.44 -27.16 6.39
C LEU A 167 -32.00 -28.36 7.25
N ALA A 168 -32.80 -29.42 7.33
CA ALA A 168 -32.40 -30.66 8.01
C ALA A 168 -31.20 -31.36 7.35
N ALA A 169 -31.13 -31.33 6.02
CA ALA A 169 -29.99 -31.86 5.28
C ALA A 169 -28.71 -31.01 5.50
N LEU A 170 -28.84 -29.68 5.65
CA LEU A 170 -27.73 -28.78 5.96
C LEU A 170 -27.25 -28.89 7.42
N ALA A 171 -28.11 -29.32 8.35
CA ALA A 171 -27.82 -29.44 9.78
C ALA A 171 -26.93 -30.67 10.12
N ASP A 172 -25.75 -30.71 9.54
CA ASP A 172 -24.72 -31.71 9.82
C ASP A 172 -23.97 -31.40 11.14
N PRO A 173 -23.40 -32.38 11.88
CA PRO A 173 -22.65 -32.12 13.11
C PRO A 173 -21.45 -31.17 12.93
N GLN A 174 -20.91 -31.08 11.72
CA GLN A 174 -19.82 -30.17 11.40
C GLN A 174 -20.30 -28.75 11.04
N LEU A 175 -21.60 -28.49 10.97
CA LEU A 175 -22.14 -27.17 10.64
C LEU A 175 -21.63 -26.10 11.63
N LEU A 176 -21.01 -25.06 11.09
CA LEU A 176 -20.52 -23.87 11.81
C LEU A 176 -21.44 -22.68 11.64
N ALA A 177 -21.91 -22.45 10.41
CA ALA A 177 -22.75 -21.32 10.10
C ALA A 177 -23.67 -21.63 8.93
N LEU A 178 -24.82 -20.97 8.95
CA LEU A 178 -25.82 -21.09 7.91
C LEU A 178 -26.44 -19.73 7.63
N ALA A 179 -26.40 -19.29 6.38
CA ALA A 179 -27.03 -18.08 5.91
C ALA A 179 -28.19 -18.42 4.97
N ARG A 180 -29.21 -17.56 4.94
CA ARG A 180 -30.38 -17.62 4.08
C ARG A 180 -30.70 -16.23 3.54
N VAL A 181 -30.97 -16.15 2.24
CA VAL A 181 -31.56 -14.99 1.56
C VAL A 181 -32.88 -15.41 0.93
N ASP A 182 -33.97 -14.68 1.24
CA ASP A 182 -35.30 -14.93 0.70
C ASP A 182 -35.58 -14.01 -0.50
N ILE A 183 -35.13 -14.44 -1.68
CA ILE A 183 -35.26 -13.68 -2.94
C ILE A 183 -36.73 -13.57 -3.33
N GLU A 184 -37.54 -14.59 -3.04
CA GLU A 184 -38.98 -14.56 -3.30
C GLU A 184 -39.68 -13.50 -2.45
N LEU A 185 -39.42 -13.46 -1.14
CA LEU A 185 -39.95 -12.41 -0.28
C LEU A 185 -39.47 -11.03 -0.75
N MET A 186 -38.17 -10.85 -1.02
CA MET A 186 -37.63 -9.61 -1.56
C MET A 186 -38.38 -9.15 -2.82
N ARG A 187 -38.58 -10.04 -3.80
CA ARG A 187 -39.31 -9.76 -5.04
C ARG A 187 -40.80 -9.46 -4.81
N THR A 188 -41.43 -10.09 -3.82
CA THR A 188 -42.82 -9.74 -3.45
C THR A 188 -42.90 -8.36 -2.81
N LEU A 189 -41.89 -7.96 -2.03
CA LEU A 189 -41.82 -6.64 -1.43
C LEU A 189 -41.50 -5.54 -2.45
N ASP A 190 -40.66 -5.84 -3.44
CA ASP A 190 -40.26 -4.90 -4.49
C ASP A 190 -40.15 -5.63 -5.85
N PRO A 191 -41.16 -5.49 -6.72
CA PRO A 191 -41.15 -6.10 -8.05
C PRO A 191 -40.03 -5.61 -8.96
N SER A 192 -39.46 -4.42 -8.71
CA SER A 192 -38.38 -3.83 -9.53
C SER A 192 -37.04 -4.56 -9.33
N LEU A 193 -36.92 -5.35 -8.26
CA LEU A 193 -35.77 -6.24 -8.05
C LEU A 193 -35.60 -7.32 -9.11
N ALA A 194 -36.66 -7.62 -9.87
CA ALA A 194 -36.57 -8.52 -11.01
C ALA A 194 -35.75 -7.92 -12.17
N GLU A 195 -35.47 -6.61 -12.15
CA GLU A 195 -34.78 -5.86 -13.22
C GLU A 195 -33.47 -5.19 -12.76
N ALA A 196 -33.22 -5.05 -11.45
CA ALA A 196 -32.11 -4.28 -10.92
C ALA A 196 -30.89 -5.17 -10.61
N GLY A 197 -29.74 -5.01 -11.28
CA GLY A 197 -28.49 -5.80 -11.11
C GLY A 197 -27.76 -5.72 -9.75
N GLN A 198 -28.48 -5.65 -8.63
CA GLN A 198 -27.99 -5.34 -7.29
C GLN A 198 -27.55 -6.56 -6.45
N LEU A 199 -27.75 -7.80 -6.94
CA LEU A 199 -27.30 -9.03 -6.25
C LEU A 199 -25.81 -9.38 -6.53
N GLN A 200 -25.11 -8.57 -7.32
CA GLN A 200 -23.71 -8.81 -7.71
C GLN A 200 -22.72 -8.84 -6.52
N ASN A 201 -23.13 -8.31 -5.36
CA ASN A 201 -22.30 -8.26 -4.15
C ASN A 201 -22.54 -9.42 -3.18
N LEU A 202 -23.33 -10.43 -3.55
CA LEU A 202 -23.48 -11.63 -2.73
C LEU A 202 -22.17 -12.43 -2.73
N PRO A 203 -21.81 -13.11 -1.64
CA PRO A 203 -20.66 -14.01 -1.63
C PRO A 203 -20.88 -15.14 -2.64
N GLY A 204 -19.85 -15.45 -3.43
CA GLY A 204 -19.82 -16.52 -4.43
C GLY A 204 -18.51 -17.27 -4.37
N VAL A 205 -18.29 -18.19 -5.33
CA VAL A 205 -17.00 -18.89 -5.50
C VAL A 205 -15.86 -17.89 -5.73
N ASP A 206 -16.16 -16.78 -6.40
CA ASP A 206 -15.34 -15.59 -6.48
C ASP A 206 -16.22 -14.32 -6.52
N ALA A 207 -15.60 -13.15 -6.63
CA ALA A 207 -16.29 -11.86 -6.65
C ALA A 207 -17.11 -11.57 -7.94
N ASP A 208 -16.90 -12.32 -9.03
CA ASP A 208 -17.57 -12.15 -10.33
C ASP A 208 -18.58 -13.27 -10.63
N MET A 209 -18.74 -14.26 -9.75
CA MET A 209 -19.63 -15.40 -9.96
C MET A 209 -21.05 -14.96 -10.36
N TRP A 210 -21.70 -14.11 -9.56
CA TRP A 210 -23.08 -13.68 -9.83
C TRP A 210 -23.19 -12.80 -11.07
N SER A 211 -22.24 -11.89 -11.27
CA SER A 211 -22.19 -11.00 -12.44
C SER A 211 -21.95 -11.76 -13.75
N SER A 212 -21.13 -12.81 -13.72
CA SER A 212 -20.90 -13.67 -14.89
C SER A 212 -22.12 -14.54 -15.21
N MET A 213 -22.83 -15.06 -14.19
CA MET A 213 -24.10 -15.79 -14.41
C MET A 213 -25.15 -14.92 -15.10
N GLU A 214 -25.32 -13.67 -14.65
CA GLU A 214 -26.23 -12.71 -15.27
C GLU A 214 -25.85 -12.42 -16.73
N ARG A 215 -24.55 -12.21 -17.02
CA ARG A 215 -24.03 -12.01 -18.39
C ARG A 215 -24.29 -13.21 -19.30
N SER A 216 -24.30 -14.43 -18.75
CA SER A 216 -24.63 -15.68 -19.48
C SER A 216 -26.13 -15.98 -19.55
N GLY A 217 -27.00 -15.04 -19.15
CA GLY A 217 -28.46 -15.20 -19.25
C GLY A 217 -29.06 -16.15 -18.21
N ILE A 218 -28.40 -16.27 -17.05
CA ILE A 218 -28.89 -16.95 -15.85
C ILE A 218 -29.26 -15.86 -14.82
N HIS A 219 -30.53 -15.44 -14.85
CA HIS A 219 -31.02 -14.33 -14.04
C HIS A 219 -31.40 -14.80 -12.64
N ILE A 220 -30.47 -14.69 -11.68
CA ILE A 220 -30.64 -15.18 -10.30
C ILE A 220 -31.86 -14.54 -9.64
N GLN A 221 -32.10 -13.25 -9.90
CA GLN A 221 -33.21 -12.49 -9.34
C GLN A 221 -34.59 -13.01 -9.75
N GLN A 222 -34.68 -13.59 -10.94
CA GLN A 222 -35.93 -14.09 -11.49
C GLN A 222 -36.10 -15.59 -11.23
N GLN A 223 -34.99 -16.32 -11.23
CA GLN A 223 -34.96 -17.79 -11.19
C GLN A 223 -34.81 -18.34 -9.77
N ALA A 224 -34.10 -17.65 -8.88
CA ALA A 224 -33.94 -18.08 -7.49
C ALA A 224 -35.16 -17.71 -6.64
N THR A 225 -35.57 -18.64 -5.80
CA THR A 225 -36.53 -18.41 -4.71
C THR A 225 -35.78 -18.08 -3.43
N GLN A 226 -34.75 -18.88 -3.12
CA GLN A 226 -33.96 -18.79 -1.90
C GLN A 226 -32.51 -19.13 -2.20
N LEU A 227 -31.60 -18.43 -1.52
CA LEU A 227 -30.17 -18.73 -1.54
C LEU A 227 -29.72 -19.10 -0.13
N TYR A 228 -28.89 -20.12 0.00
CA TYR A 228 -28.27 -20.52 1.26
C TYR A 228 -26.76 -20.56 1.10
N ALA A 229 -26.05 -20.28 2.19
CA ALA A 229 -24.63 -20.56 2.30
C ALA A 229 -24.37 -21.31 3.61
N ALA A 230 -23.69 -22.46 3.54
CA ALA A 230 -23.37 -23.29 4.68
C ALA A 230 -21.85 -23.41 4.82
N ALA A 231 -21.35 -23.30 6.05
CA ALA A 231 -19.94 -23.49 6.38
C ALA A 231 -19.78 -24.65 7.37
N PHE A 232 -18.78 -25.51 7.16
CA PHE A 232 -18.54 -26.72 7.95
C PHE A 232 -17.11 -26.76 8.52
N VAL A 233 -16.95 -27.34 9.71
CA VAL A 233 -15.66 -27.66 10.31
C VAL A 233 -15.01 -28.82 9.54
N ALA A 234 -13.82 -28.60 9.01
CA ALA A 234 -12.89 -29.63 8.56
C ALA A 234 -11.45 -29.11 8.71
N ASP A 235 -10.45 -29.87 8.24
CA ASP A 235 -9.03 -29.47 8.26
C ASP A 235 -8.80 -28.11 7.56
N LYS A 236 -9.63 -27.83 6.54
CA LYS A 236 -9.88 -26.51 5.96
C LYS A 236 -11.37 -26.24 6.03
N MET A 237 -11.79 -25.00 6.27
CA MET A 237 -13.21 -24.65 6.29
C MET A 237 -13.86 -24.97 4.95
N GLU A 238 -14.86 -25.84 4.95
CA GLU A 238 -15.62 -26.20 3.75
C GLU A 238 -16.84 -25.28 3.63
N VAL A 239 -17.13 -24.80 2.42
CA VAL A 239 -18.25 -23.90 2.15
C VAL A 239 -19.06 -24.40 0.96
N ALA A 240 -20.38 -24.32 1.07
CA ALA A 240 -21.29 -24.58 -0.04
C ALA A 240 -22.36 -23.50 -0.14
N VAL A 241 -22.63 -23.06 -1.36
CA VAL A 241 -23.76 -22.22 -1.75
C VAL A 241 -24.84 -23.12 -2.36
N ILE A 242 -26.07 -22.91 -1.93
CA ILE A 242 -27.24 -23.65 -2.41
C ILE A 242 -28.24 -22.66 -2.97
N ALA A 243 -28.57 -22.78 -4.24
CA ALA A 243 -29.60 -21.99 -4.89
C ALA A 243 -30.83 -22.85 -5.14
N ARG A 244 -31.96 -22.48 -4.55
CA ARG A 244 -33.27 -23.10 -4.82
C ARG A 244 -34.02 -22.23 -5.81
N GLY A 245 -34.49 -22.82 -6.90
CA GLY A 245 -35.14 -22.05 -7.95
C GLY A 245 -35.32 -22.83 -9.24
N ASN A 246 -35.71 -22.12 -10.30
CA ASN A 246 -35.86 -22.69 -11.62
C ASN A 246 -34.60 -22.47 -12.47
N PHE A 247 -33.60 -23.34 -12.27
CA PHE A 247 -32.33 -23.30 -13.01
C PHE A 247 -32.29 -24.35 -14.11
N SER A 248 -31.73 -24.00 -15.27
CA SER A 248 -31.47 -24.94 -16.36
C SER A 248 -30.08 -25.56 -16.21
N PRO A 249 -29.95 -26.89 -16.00
CA PRO A 249 -28.65 -27.55 -15.84
C PRO A 249 -27.70 -27.30 -17.01
N ASN A 250 -28.23 -27.26 -18.24
CA ASN A 250 -27.42 -27.03 -19.45
C ASN A 250 -26.83 -25.62 -19.48
N LYS A 251 -27.60 -24.59 -19.08
CA LYS A 251 -27.10 -23.21 -19.04
C LYS A 251 -26.00 -23.03 -17.99
N ILE A 252 -26.18 -23.63 -16.82
CA ILE A 252 -25.18 -23.58 -15.74
C ILE A 252 -23.91 -24.32 -16.14
N SER A 253 -24.03 -25.50 -16.74
CA SER A 253 -22.87 -26.26 -17.23
C SER A 253 -22.08 -25.47 -18.27
N HIS A 254 -22.76 -24.82 -19.21
CA HIS A 254 -22.11 -23.97 -20.22
C HIS A 254 -21.39 -22.77 -19.58
N TRP A 255 -22.05 -22.07 -18.65
CA TRP A 255 -21.46 -20.96 -17.92
C TRP A 255 -20.21 -21.38 -17.12
N LEU A 256 -20.26 -22.53 -16.43
CA LEU A 256 -19.11 -23.06 -15.70
C LEU A 256 -17.91 -23.33 -16.62
N ASP A 257 -18.16 -23.90 -17.80
CA ASP A 257 -17.10 -24.19 -18.77
C ASP A 257 -16.49 -22.91 -19.34
N GLU A 258 -17.31 -21.91 -19.68
CA GLU A 258 -16.83 -20.62 -20.21
C GLU A 258 -16.02 -19.82 -19.19
N GLN A 259 -16.44 -19.80 -17.93
CA GLN A 259 -15.81 -18.96 -16.90
C GLN A 259 -14.62 -19.64 -16.20
N TYR A 260 -14.71 -20.94 -15.96
CA TYR A 260 -13.75 -21.67 -15.13
C TYR A 260 -13.03 -22.81 -15.86
N GLY A 261 -13.63 -23.30 -16.95
CA GLY A 261 -13.25 -24.56 -17.58
C GLY A 261 -13.68 -25.77 -16.75
N ILE A 262 -14.36 -26.73 -17.37
CA ILE A 262 -14.74 -27.97 -16.70
C ILE A 262 -13.54 -28.92 -16.67
N ASP A 263 -13.13 -29.34 -15.47
CA ASP A 263 -12.07 -30.33 -15.27
C ASP A 263 -12.57 -31.74 -15.61
N LYS A 264 -13.76 -32.08 -15.13
CA LYS A 264 -14.46 -33.34 -15.43
C LYS A 264 -15.94 -33.25 -15.04
N GLN A 265 -16.74 -34.17 -15.59
CA GLN A 265 -18.13 -34.36 -15.20
C GLN A 265 -18.39 -35.85 -14.93
N ASP A 266 -18.88 -36.18 -13.74
CA ASP A 266 -19.13 -37.56 -13.29
C ASP A 266 -20.46 -37.69 -12.52
N ALA A 267 -20.68 -38.84 -11.87
CA ALA A 267 -21.91 -39.10 -11.11
C ALA A 267 -22.07 -38.19 -9.87
N ASP A 268 -20.99 -37.58 -9.39
CA ASP A 268 -21.01 -36.65 -8.27
C ASP A 268 -21.36 -35.23 -8.73
N GLY A 269 -21.05 -34.86 -9.97
CA GLY A 269 -21.40 -33.56 -10.55
C GLY A 269 -20.38 -33.02 -11.55
N ILE A 270 -20.34 -31.70 -11.70
CA ILE A 270 -19.43 -30.96 -12.57
C ILE A 270 -18.29 -30.41 -11.71
N TRP A 271 -17.06 -30.79 -12.03
CA TRP A 271 -15.84 -30.37 -11.35
C TRP A 271 -15.19 -29.23 -12.11
N PHE A 272 -14.77 -28.20 -11.39
CA PHE A 272 -14.12 -27.01 -11.93
C PHE A 272 -13.20 -26.40 -10.86
N ALA A 273 -12.35 -25.43 -11.21
CA ALA A 273 -11.53 -24.72 -10.23
C ALA A 273 -11.45 -23.23 -10.59
N PRO A 274 -11.62 -22.30 -9.62
CA PRO A 274 -11.40 -20.88 -9.88
C PRO A 274 -9.92 -20.64 -10.17
N LEU A 275 -9.60 -19.70 -11.06
CA LEU A 275 -8.22 -19.30 -11.34
C LEU A 275 -7.81 -18.16 -10.41
N ASP A 276 -6.66 -18.31 -9.75
CA ASP A 276 -6.05 -17.21 -9.03
C ASP A 276 -5.60 -16.14 -10.05
N LYS A 277 -6.20 -14.95 -9.95
CA LYS A 277 -5.93 -13.82 -10.85
C LYS A 277 -4.52 -13.23 -10.69
N THR A 278 -3.71 -13.69 -9.76
CA THR A 278 -2.34 -13.20 -9.54
C THR A 278 -1.29 -14.25 -9.87
N THR A 279 -1.56 -15.52 -9.55
CA THR A 279 -0.62 -16.62 -9.78
C THR A 279 -0.97 -17.47 -11.00
N CYS A 280 -2.16 -17.29 -11.58
CA CYS A 280 -2.71 -18.09 -12.67
C CYS A 280 -2.82 -19.58 -12.36
N ALA A 281 -2.61 -19.98 -11.10
CA ALA A 281 -2.80 -21.33 -10.65
C ALA A 281 -4.30 -21.62 -10.53
N LYS A 282 -4.69 -22.85 -10.88
CA LYS A 282 -6.00 -23.37 -10.49
C LYS A 282 -6.05 -23.40 -8.96
N GLY A 283 -7.09 -22.79 -8.42
CA GLY A 283 -7.43 -22.83 -7.01
C GLY A 283 -7.89 -24.22 -6.60
N GLU A 284 -8.45 -24.32 -5.40
CA GLU A 284 -8.98 -25.59 -4.92
C GLU A 284 -10.14 -26.07 -5.80
N PRO A 285 -10.21 -27.38 -6.10
CA PRO A 285 -11.28 -27.93 -6.91
C PRO A 285 -12.63 -27.72 -6.23
N MET A 286 -13.62 -27.36 -7.03
CA MET A 286 -15.00 -27.12 -6.64
C MET A 286 -15.92 -28.11 -7.35
N LEU A 287 -17.08 -28.35 -6.75
CA LEU A 287 -18.11 -29.24 -7.29
C LEU A 287 -19.42 -28.49 -7.44
N ALA A 288 -20.04 -28.59 -8.61
CA ALA A 288 -21.41 -28.18 -8.85
C ALA A 288 -22.31 -29.41 -9.07
N GLN A 289 -23.45 -29.47 -8.37
CA GLN A 289 -24.39 -30.59 -8.48
C GLN A 289 -25.84 -30.11 -8.50
N PHE A 290 -26.66 -30.78 -9.33
CA PHE A 290 -28.11 -30.59 -9.36
C PHE A 290 -28.81 -31.75 -8.65
N ILE A 291 -29.57 -31.45 -7.60
CA ILE A 291 -30.36 -32.46 -6.87
C ILE A 291 -31.69 -31.88 -6.42
N GLN A 292 -32.79 -32.62 -6.66
CA GLN A 292 -34.14 -32.24 -6.22
C GLN A 292 -34.53 -30.78 -6.57
N GLY A 293 -34.14 -30.29 -7.75
CA GLY A 293 -34.44 -28.92 -8.20
C GLY A 293 -33.59 -27.82 -7.56
N GLN A 294 -32.47 -28.18 -6.92
CA GLN A 294 -31.54 -27.26 -6.28
C GLN A 294 -30.16 -27.36 -6.96
N LEU A 295 -29.49 -26.21 -7.04
CA LEU A 295 -28.11 -26.10 -7.49
C LEU A 295 -27.21 -25.96 -6.26
N LEU A 296 -26.28 -26.89 -6.09
CA LEU A 296 -25.26 -26.87 -5.04
C LEU A 296 -23.93 -26.53 -5.70
N ILE A 297 -23.18 -25.58 -5.15
CA ILE A 297 -21.83 -25.21 -5.61
C ILE A 297 -20.94 -25.02 -4.39
N GLY A 298 -19.78 -25.65 -4.33
CA GLY A 298 -18.91 -25.52 -3.17
C GLY A 298 -17.73 -26.48 -3.15
N SER A 299 -17.13 -26.62 -1.97
CA SER A 299 -16.14 -27.64 -1.68
C SER A 299 -16.72 -29.03 -2.02
N PRO A 300 -15.98 -29.91 -2.72
CA PRO A 300 -16.48 -31.22 -3.13
C PRO A 300 -17.05 -32.05 -1.98
N GLU A 301 -16.40 -32.00 -0.82
CA GLU A 301 -16.78 -32.70 0.40
C GLU A 301 -18.11 -32.19 0.95
N ALA A 302 -18.28 -30.87 1.04
CA ALA A 302 -19.53 -30.24 1.48
C ALA A 302 -20.68 -30.55 0.52
N VAL A 303 -20.48 -30.40 -0.79
CA VAL A 303 -21.53 -30.65 -1.79
C VAL A 303 -21.98 -32.10 -1.77
N LYS A 304 -21.04 -33.06 -1.79
CA LYS A 304 -21.36 -34.50 -1.72
C LYS A 304 -22.11 -34.85 -0.44
N ARG A 305 -21.70 -34.28 0.70
CA ARG A 305 -22.34 -34.49 1.99
C ARG A 305 -23.77 -33.98 2.02
N ILE A 306 -24.00 -32.75 1.56
CA ILE A 306 -25.34 -32.16 1.49
C ILE A 306 -26.21 -32.98 0.54
N ALA A 307 -25.70 -33.34 -0.64
CA ALA A 307 -26.43 -34.13 -1.62
C ALA A 307 -26.82 -35.51 -1.09
N LEU A 308 -25.91 -36.20 -0.39
CA LEU A 308 -26.20 -37.49 0.24
C LEU A 308 -27.29 -37.35 1.32
N ARG A 309 -27.21 -36.32 2.16
CA ARG A 309 -28.20 -36.05 3.21
C ARG A 309 -29.58 -35.68 2.63
N LEU A 310 -29.62 -34.91 1.55
CA LEU A 310 -30.84 -34.59 0.80
C LEU A 310 -31.47 -35.84 0.18
N LYS A 311 -30.66 -36.70 -0.48
CA LYS A 311 -31.12 -37.94 -1.09
C LYS A 311 -31.74 -38.90 -0.07
N ASN A 312 -31.18 -38.94 1.14
CA ASN A 312 -31.61 -39.83 2.21
C ASN A 312 -32.67 -39.21 3.14
N ALA A 313 -33.11 -37.96 2.89
CA ALA A 313 -34.00 -37.21 3.79
C ALA A 313 -33.52 -37.23 5.25
N ALA A 314 -32.23 -37.00 5.47
CA ALA A 314 -31.61 -37.08 6.79
C ALA A 314 -32.20 -36.04 7.76
N GLY A 315 -32.44 -36.45 9.01
CA GLY A 315 -32.85 -35.55 10.08
C GLY A 315 -31.75 -34.57 10.50
N ALA A 316 -32.14 -33.45 11.09
CA ALA A 316 -31.22 -32.44 11.58
C ALA A 316 -30.37 -32.99 12.75
N ALA A 317 -29.05 -32.92 12.64
CA ALA A 317 -28.12 -33.33 13.70
C ALA A 317 -27.68 -32.17 14.60
N VAL A 318 -27.85 -30.94 14.14
CA VAL A 318 -27.77 -29.71 14.94
C VAL A 318 -29.19 -29.20 15.17
N ASP A 319 -29.49 -28.75 16.40
CA ASP A 319 -30.81 -28.18 16.69
C ASP A 319 -30.98 -26.85 15.96
N LEU A 320 -31.85 -26.85 14.95
CA LEU A 320 -32.20 -25.66 14.18
C LEU A 320 -33.52 -25.05 14.62
N ALA A 321 -34.21 -25.58 15.64
CA ALA A 321 -35.59 -25.22 15.94
C ALA A 321 -35.73 -23.72 16.24
N GLN A 322 -34.81 -23.15 17.02
CA GLN A 322 -34.82 -21.72 17.33
C GLN A 322 -34.65 -20.88 16.06
N TRP A 323 -33.66 -21.20 15.23
CA TRP A 323 -33.40 -20.47 13.99
C TRP A 323 -34.56 -20.60 12.99
N GLN A 324 -35.03 -21.83 12.73
CA GLN A 324 -36.14 -22.13 11.82
C GLN A 324 -37.43 -21.39 12.18
N ASN A 325 -37.76 -21.34 13.48
CA ASN A 325 -38.94 -20.61 13.94
C ASN A 325 -38.80 -19.09 13.74
N SER A 326 -37.57 -18.59 13.69
CA SER A 326 -37.30 -17.16 13.49
C SER A 326 -37.27 -16.74 12.02
N LEU A 327 -37.20 -17.67 11.05
CA LEU A 327 -37.02 -17.33 9.63
C LEU A 327 -38.23 -16.66 8.97
N GLY A 328 -39.43 -16.83 9.55
CA GLY A 328 -40.65 -16.26 8.99
C GLY A 328 -40.59 -14.73 8.91
N GLY A 329 -40.74 -14.17 7.70
CA GLY A 329 -40.71 -12.72 7.48
C GLY A 329 -39.32 -12.09 7.34
N LYS A 330 -38.24 -12.88 7.44
CA LYS A 330 -36.87 -12.36 7.29
C LYS A 330 -36.40 -12.39 5.84
N LEU A 331 -35.81 -11.29 5.39
CA LEU A 331 -35.17 -11.16 4.07
C LEU A 331 -33.80 -11.83 4.05
N PHE A 332 -33.08 -11.68 5.14
CA PHE A 332 -31.78 -12.31 5.36
C PHE A 332 -31.72 -12.84 6.79
N SER A 333 -31.10 -14.01 6.97
CA SER A 333 -30.75 -14.52 8.29
C SER A 333 -29.46 -15.32 8.22
N LEU A 334 -28.53 -15.04 9.14
CA LEU A 334 -27.31 -15.79 9.36
C LEU A 334 -27.31 -16.29 10.81
N VAL A 335 -27.01 -17.57 10.98
CA VAL A 335 -26.73 -18.17 12.29
C VAL A 335 -25.31 -18.71 12.30
N ILE A 336 -24.59 -18.46 13.39
CA ILE A 336 -23.27 -19.05 13.67
C ILE A 336 -23.42 -19.91 14.92
N PHE A 337 -23.19 -21.21 14.78
CA PHE A 337 -23.27 -22.20 15.83
C PHE A 337 -21.92 -22.36 16.53
N SER A 338 -21.93 -22.24 17.86
CA SER A 338 -20.76 -22.44 18.72
C SER A 338 -19.50 -21.74 18.17
N PRO A 339 -19.45 -20.39 18.16
CA PRO A 339 -18.34 -19.61 17.60
C PRO A 339 -16.96 -20.05 18.10
N ALA A 340 -16.87 -20.57 19.32
CA ALA A 340 -15.65 -21.15 19.89
C ALA A 340 -15.02 -22.27 19.03
N ARG A 341 -15.79 -22.95 18.17
CA ARG A 341 -15.32 -23.99 17.24
C ARG A 341 -14.53 -23.44 16.04
N TRP A 342 -14.48 -22.13 15.83
CA TRP A 342 -13.79 -21.48 14.69
C TRP A 342 -12.25 -21.41 14.85
N GLN A 343 -11.63 -22.37 15.54
CA GLN A 343 -10.18 -22.42 15.71
C GLN A 343 -9.54 -23.20 14.56
N THR A 344 -8.93 -22.50 13.60
CA THR A 344 -8.07 -23.12 12.57
C THR A 344 -6.66 -22.55 12.64
N ASP A 345 -5.68 -23.40 12.95
CA ASP A 345 -4.28 -23.05 13.17
C ASP A 345 -3.49 -22.67 11.89
N LYS A 346 -4.11 -22.52 10.71
CA LYS A 346 -3.38 -22.22 9.47
C LYS A 346 -4.09 -21.25 8.51
N SER A 347 -3.30 -20.23 8.14
CA SER A 347 -3.34 -19.28 7.00
C SER A 347 -4.55 -18.35 6.78
N GLY A 348 -4.26 -17.04 6.95
CA GLY A 348 -5.01 -15.89 6.44
C GLY A 348 -5.32 -14.85 7.51
N MET A 349 -5.19 -13.55 7.18
CA MET A 349 -5.38 -12.45 8.13
C MET A 349 -6.79 -12.43 8.72
N VAL A 350 -7.79 -12.84 7.92
CA VAL A 350 -9.20 -12.97 8.31
C VAL A 350 -9.39 -14.15 9.26
N GLN A 351 -8.86 -15.33 8.94
CA GLN A 351 -8.93 -16.53 9.79
C GLN A 351 -8.25 -16.29 11.15
N TYR A 352 -7.11 -15.60 11.17
CA TYR A 352 -6.44 -15.20 12.43
C TYR A 352 -7.29 -14.26 13.27
N SER A 353 -7.96 -13.29 12.63
CA SER A 353 -8.85 -12.35 13.33
C SER A 353 -10.09 -13.04 13.89
N LEU A 354 -10.66 -13.99 13.14
CA LEU A 354 -11.81 -14.80 13.54
C LEU A 354 -11.45 -15.80 14.65
N GLY A 355 -10.28 -16.45 14.59
CA GLY A 355 -9.82 -17.35 15.64
C GLY A 355 -9.59 -16.65 16.98
N LYS A 356 -9.11 -15.39 16.95
CA LYS A 356 -9.04 -14.56 18.17
C LYS A 356 -10.40 -14.17 18.72
N LEU A 357 -11.37 -13.87 17.84
CA LEU A 357 -12.75 -13.59 18.23
C LEU A 357 -13.42 -14.82 18.83
N ALA A 358 -13.21 -15.99 18.24
CA ALA A 358 -13.72 -17.28 18.73
C ALA A 358 -13.27 -17.58 20.16
N ALA A 359 -12.00 -17.30 20.48
CA ALA A 359 -11.46 -17.47 21.84
C ALA A 359 -12.09 -16.52 22.88
N GLU A 360 -12.60 -15.36 22.45
CA GLU A 360 -13.30 -14.39 23.33
C GLU A 360 -14.81 -14.66 23.43
N MET A 361 -15.35 -15.61 22.66
CA MET A 361 -16.77 -15.96 22.56
C MET A 361 -17.10 -17.34 23.15
N GLU A 362 -16.27 -17.87 24.05
CA GLU A 362 -16.46 -19.20 24.66
C GLU A 362 -17.83 -19.37 25.36
N ALA A 363 -18.34 -18.30 25.99
CA ALA A 363 -19.64 -18.30 26.64
C ALA A 363 -20.84 -18.20 25.67
N VAL A 364 -20.62 -17.91 24.38
CA VAL A 364 -21.68 -17.70 23.39
C VAL A 364 -21.98 -19.03 22.69
N SER A 365 -23.23 -19.47 22.77
CA SER A 365 -23.66 -20.69 22.08
C SER A 365 -24.01 -20.41 20.61
N GLU A 366 -24.65 -19.29 20.32
CA GLU A 366 -25.13 -18.95 18.97
C GLU A 366 -25.07 -17.43 18.74
N VAL A 367 -24.79 -17.04 17.49
CA VAL A 367 -24.94 -15.66 17.02
C VAL A 367 -25.92 -15.63 15.85
N TYR A 368 -26.88 -14.72 15.91
CA TYR A 368 -27.84 -14.46 14.84
C TYR A 368 -27.63 -13.07 14.26
N VAL A 369 -27.63 -12.96 12.94
CA VAL A 369 -27.71 -11.68 12.20
C VAL A 369 -28.91 -11.76 11.29
N ASP A 370 -29.90 -10.91 11.53
CA ASP A 370 -31.19 -10.95 10.86
C ASP A 370 -31.52 -9.61 10.22
N VAL A 371 -32.13 -9.66 9.04
CA VAL A 371 -32.72 -8.49 8.38
C VAL A 371 -34.18 -8.78 8.08
N GLU A 372 -35.06 -7.94 8.60
CA GLU A 372 -36.51 -8.03 8.43
C GLU A 372 -37.10 -6.69 7.97
N PRO A 373 -38.16 -6.71 7.16
CA PRO A 373 -38.83 -5.49 6.73
C PRO A 373 -39.60 -4.87 7.90
N ASP A 374 -39.42 -3.57 8.13
CA ASP A 374 -40.29 -2.80 9.03
C ASP A 374 -41.41 -2.15 8.20
N VAL A 375 -42.57 -2.81 8.24
CA VAL A 375 -43.77 -2.37 7.51
C VAL A 375 -44.31 -1.04 8.05
N VAL A 376 -44.08 -0.72 9.32
CA VAL A 376 -44.58 0.51 9.95
C VAL A 376 -43.74 1.70 9.56
N ALA A 377 -42.41 1.57 9.66
CA ALA A 377 -41.48 2.63 9.30
C ALA A 377 -41.27 2.76 7.78
N GLN A 378 -41.85 1.84 7.00
CA GLN A 378 -41.46 1.63 5.60
C GLN A 378 -39.93 1.59 5.54
N GLY A 379 -39.37 0.73 6.40
CA GLY A 379 -37.95 0.56 6.69
C GLY A 379 -37.47 -0.90 6.73
N MET A 380 -36.27 -1.11 7.27
CA MET A 380 -35.79 -2.43 7.70
C MET A 380 -35.30 -2.38 9.12
N THR A 381 -35.45 -3.51 9.81
CA THR A 381 -34.77 -3.75 11.07
C THR A 381 -33.64 -4.74 10.84
N LEU A 382 -32.44 -4.30 11.20
CA LEU A 382 -31.30 -5.18 11.35
C LEU A 382 -31.22 -5.56 12.82
N SER A 383 -31.08 -6.85 13.11
CA SER A 383 -30.82 -7.30 14.47
C SER A 383 -29.65 -8.27 14.54
N LEU A 384 -28.88 -8.13 15.61
CA LEU A 384 -27.80 -9.00 16.02
C LEU A 384 -28.18 -9.58 17.38
N SER A 385 -28.29 -10.90 17.48
CA SER A 385 -28.56 -11.58 18.75
C SER A 385 -27.41 -12.49 19.14
N LEU A 386 -26.95 -12.38 20.37
CA LEU A 386 -26.01 -13.29 21.01
C LEU A 386 -26.78 -14.16 21.99
N ILE A 387 -26.69 -15.48 21.85
CA ILE A 387 -27.27 -16.44 22.78
C ILE A 387 -26.18 -17.02 23.66
N SER A 388 -26.43 -17.07 24.96
CA SER A 388 -25.50 -17.63 25.94
C SER A 388 -26.26 -18.32 27.07
N GLY A 389 -25.70 -19.41 27.58
CA GLY A 389 -26.16 -20.02 28.83
C GLY A 389 -25.68 -19.27 30.08
N ASP A 390 -24.76 -18.31 29.93
CA ASP A 390 -24.16 -17.53 31.00
C ASP A 390 -24.86 -16.16 31.14
N ALA A 391 -25.74 -16.06 32.13
CA ALA A 391 -26.48 -14.83 32.42
C ALA A 391 -25.57 -13.69 32.92
N GLU A 392 -24.43 -14.00 33.54
CA GLU A 392 -23.47 -12.99 34.01
C GLU A 392 -22.74 -12.37 32.80
N PHE A 393 -22.30 -13.21 31.86
CA PHE A 393 -21.74 -12.75 30.59
C PHE A 393 -22.69 -11.82 29.83
N ILE A 394 -23.96 -12.18 29.71
CA ILE A 394 -24.98 -11.34 29.02
C ILE A 394 -25.12 -9.99 29.72
N ASN A 395 -25.19 -9.96 31.06
CA ASN A 395 -25.34 -8.73 31.83
C ASN A 395 -24.12 -7.81 31.76
N ASN A 396 -22.92 -8.37 31.86
CA ASN A 396 -21.67 -7.63 31.75
C ASN A 396 -21.50 -7.05 30.33
N THR A 397 -21.82 -7.85 29.31
CA THR A 397 -21.73 -7.43 27.91
C THR A 397 -22.72 -6.32 27.59
N HIS A 398 -23.97 -6.43 28.07
CA HIS A 398 -24.98 -5.38 27.91
C HIS A 398 -24.50 -4.04 28.51
N THR A 399 -24.04 -4.05 29.75
CA THR A 399 -23.60 -2.83 30.46
C THR A 399 -22.44 -2.14 29.75
N ALA A 400 -21.47 -2.93 29.27
CA ALA A 400 -20.32 -2.40 28.57
C ALA A 400 -20.68 -1.86 27.17
N LEU A 401 -21.54 -2.55 26.42
CA LEU A 401 -22.04 -2.06 25.13
C LEU A 401 -22.84 -0.77 25.29
N GLN A 402 -23.73 -0.70 26.28
CA GLN A 402 -24.52 0.50 26.55
C GLN A 402 -23.63 1.71 26.85
N THR A 403 -22.66 1.55 27.74
CA THR A 403 -21.69 2.61 28.08
C THR A 403 -20.93 3.09 26.84
N ARG A 404 -20.52 2.15 25.99
CA ARG A 404 -19.77 2.48 24.77
C ARG A 404 -20.63 3.17 23.72
N LEU A 405 -21.89 2.74 23.56
CA LEU A 405 -22.85 3.38 22.68
C LEU A 405 -23.09 4.83 23.12
N ASP A 406 -23.18 5.08 24.42
CA ASP A 406 -23.38 6.44 24.95
C ASP A 406 -22.15 7.35 24.72
N GLU A 407 -20.93 6.82 24.86
CA GLU A 407 -19.69 7.53 24.49
C GLU A 407 -19.62 7.82 22.99
N THR A 408 -19.92 6.82 22.16
CA THR A 408 -19.92 6.95 20.70
C THR A 408 -20.98 7.95 20.25
N ARG A 409 -22.19 7.94 20.83
CA ARG A 409 -23.25 8.93 20.56
C ARG A 409 -22.77 10.36 20.82
N LYS A 410 -22.07 10.60 21.93
CA LYS A 410 -21.52 11.94 22.23
C LYS A 410 -20.50 12.39 21.19
N LYS A 411 -19.63 11.49 20.74
CA LYS A 411 -18.63 11.80 19.72
C LYS A 411 -19.26 12.00 18.33
N ILE A 412 -20.23 11.16 17.97
CA ILE A 412 -20.98 11.29 16.72
C ILE A 412 -21.83 12.56 16.70
N ALA A 413 -22.40 12.98 17.83
CA ALA A 413 -23.11 14.25 17.90
C ALA A 413 -22.21 15.46 17.60
N GLN A 414 -20.90 15.35 17.84
CA GLN A 414 -19.92 16.39 17.51
C GLN A 414 -19.44 16.28 16.05
N ASP A 415 -19.12 15.06 15.61
CA ASP A 415 -18.43 14.83 14.33
C ASP A 415 -19.39 14.56 13.15
N TRP A 416 -20.61 14.07 13.42
CA TRP A 416 -21.59 13.52 12.47
C TRP A 416 -23.05 13.73 12.96
N PRO A 417 -23.51 14.98 13.17
CA PRO A 417 -24.82 15.28 13.78
C PRO A 417 -26.02 14.67 13.01
N GLU A 418 -25.92 14.49 11.71
CA GLU A 418 -26.94 13.87 10.87
C GLU A 418 -27.14 12.36 11.13
N VAL A 419 -26.15 11.70 11.76
CA VAL A 419 -26.16 10.25 12.04
C VAL A 419 -26.66 9.97 13.45
N VAL A 420 -26.78 10.99 14.30
CA VAL A 420 -27.27 10.87 15.67
C VAL A 420 -28.65 10.21 15.70
N ALA A 421 -29.55 10.63 14.80
CA ALA A 421 -30.89 10.04 14.68
C ALA A 421 -30.86 8.53 14.38
N ILE A 422 -29.84 8.04 13.65
CA ILE A 422 -29.66 6.62 13.35
C ILE A 422 -29.16 5.87 14.61
N TYR A 423 -28.23 6.47 15.37
CA TYR A 423 -27.77 5.90 16.65
C TYR A 423 -28.83 5.96 17.75
N ASP A 424 -29.77 6.89 17.69
CA ASP A 424 -30.92 6.96 18.60
C ASP A 424 -31.93 5.84 18.35
N ARG A 425 -31.98 5.32 17.11
CA ARG A 425 -32.79 4.15 16.74
C ARG A 425 -32.13 2.82 17.10
N LEU A 426 -30.88 2.83 17.57
CA LEU A 426 -30.20 1.63 18.04
C LEU A 426 -30.71 1.25 19.44
N GLN A 427 -31.28 0.06 19.53
CA GLN A 427 -31.82 -0.53 20.75
C GLN A 427 -30.95 -1.69 21.21
N LEU A 428 -30.71 -1.76 22.51
CA LEU A 428 -30.04 -2.87 23.15
C LEU A 428 -31.02 -3.52 24.12
N ASN A 429 -31.45 -4.74 23.79
CA ASN A 429 -32.38 -5.53 24.58
C ASN A 429 -31.65 -6.72 25.20
N ARG A 430 -32.02 -7.10 26.43
CA ARG A 430 -31.47 -8.28 27.10
C ARG A 430 -32.55 -9.16 27.72
N SER A 431 -32.28 -10.45 27.75
CA SER A 431 -32.97 -11.47 28.54
C SER A 431 -31.94 -12.28 29.34
N THR A 432 -32.38 -13.31 30.06
CA THR A 432 -31.47 -14.19 30.81
C THR A 432 -30.55 -15.04 29.93
N LYS A 433 -30.89 -15.23 28.64
CA LYS A 433 -30.13 -16.07 27.70
C LYS A 433 -29.74 -15.36 26.41
N GLN A 434 -30.16 -14.12 26.20
CA GLN A 434 -30.00 -13.40 24.94
C GLN A 434 -29.63 -11.94 25.17
N LEU A 435 -28.69 -11.46 24.38
CA LEU A 435 -28.40 -10.04 24.19
C LEU A 435 -28.67 -9.70 22.73
N GLN A 436 -29.58 -8.77 22.48
CA GLN A 436 -29.94 -8.34 21.13
C GLN A 436 -29.64 -6.86 20.95
N ALA A 437 -28.89 -6.54 19.91
CA ALA A 437 -28.76 -5.19 19.39
C ALA A 437 -29.58 -5.09 18.11
N SER A 438 -30.53 -4.15 18.03
CA SER A 438 -31.29 -3.89 16.82
C SER A 438 -31.17 -2.42 16.41
N ILE A 439 -31.18 -2.18 15.11
CA ILE A 439 -31.21 -0.85 14.54
C ILE A 439 -32.25 -0.81 13.43
N ARG A 440 -33.07 0.24 13.46
CA ARG A 440 -34.10 0.48 12.46
C ARG A 440 -33.66 1.56 11.48
N PHE A 441 -33.79 1.25 10.20
CA PHE A 441 -33.61 2.18 9.08
C PHE A 441 -34.97 2.50 8.49
N ASP A 442 -35.21 3.75 8.13
CA ASP A 442 -36.49 4.20 7.53
C ASP A 442 -36.37 4.19 5.99
N GLN A 443 -37.35 4.72 5.25
CA GLN A 443 -37.41 4.76 3.77
C GLN A 443 -36.16 5.29 3.01
N HIS A 444 -35.18 5.89 3.70
CA HIS A 444 -33.90 6.35 3.16
C HIS A 444 -32.73 5.37 3.45
N ILE A 445 -33.01 4.07 3.57
CA ILE A 445 -32.06 3.03 4.00
C ILE A 445 -30.71 3.11 3.30
N LYS A 446 -30.65 3.28 1.98
CA LYS A 446 -29.38 3.34 1.23
C LYS A 446 -28.45 4.45 1.73
N ASP A 447 -29.02 5.64 1.94
CA ASP A 447 -28.28 6.79 2.44
C ASP A 447 -27.95 6.60 3.92
N GLU A 448 -28.93 6.19 4.74
CA GLU A 448 -28.74 5.99 6.19
C GLU A 448 -27.70 4.91 6.51
N VAL A 449 -27.75 3.76 5.83
CA VAL A 449 -26.77 2.66 5.99
C VAL A 449 -25.39 3.08 5.53
N ALA A 450 -25.27 3.70 4.36
CA ALA A 450 -23.98 4.14 3.85
C ALA A 450 -23.35 5.20 4.78
N ILE A 451 -24.15 6.14 5.27
CA ILE A 451 -23.71 7.18 6.20
C ILE A 451 -23.32 6.57 7.56
N TRP A 452 -24.15 5.69 8.13
CA TRP A 452 -23.89 5.01 9.39
C TRP A 452 -22.62 4.14 9.31
N PHE A 453 -22.45 3.39 8.23
CA PHE A 453 -21.25 2.58 7.96
C PHE A 453 -20.00 3.45 7.89
N ARG A 454 -20.03 4.55 7.12
CA ARG A 454 -18.90 5.48 7.01
C ARG A 454 -18.55 6.10 8.37
N SER A 455 -19.53 6.33 9.24
CA SER A 455 -19.28 6.81 10.60
C SER A 455 -18.47 5.81 11.44
N LEU A 456 -18.65 4.50 11.26
CA LEU A 456 -17.96 3.48 12.05
C LEU A 456 -16.45 3.41 11.74
N PHE A 457 -16.05 3.69 10.50
CA PHE A 457 -14.65 3.58 10.04
C PHE A 457 -13.86 4.89 10.09
N SER A 458 -14.53 6.03 10.22
CA SER A 458 -13.87 7.34 10.34
C SER A 458 -13.07 7.46 11.64
N PHE A 459 -13.38 6.64 12.65
CA PHE A 459 -12.66 6.61 13.94
C PHE A 459 -11.28 5.96 13.90
N SER A 460 -10.92 5.26 12.81
CA SER A 460 -9.65 4.51 12.69
C SER A 460 -8.51 5.28 12.05
N VAL A 461 -8.77 6.44 11.44
CA VAL A 461 -7.78 7.12 10.56
C VAL A 461 -7.24 8.44 11.13
N GLY A 462 -7.87 9.00 12.18
CA GLY A 462 -7.37 10.20 12.85
C GLY A 462 -6.38 9.87 13.97
N MET A 463 -5.08 9.94 13.70
CA MET A 463 -4.15 10.33 14.77
C MET A 463 -4.35 11.83 14.98
N ASP A 464 -5.23 12.19 15.92
CA ASP A 464 -5.38 13.58 16.37
C ASP A 464 -4.08 14.02 17.05
N GLN A 465 -3.17 14.61 16.26
CA GLN A 465 -2.17 15.51 16.80
C GLN A 465 -2.77 16.93 16.78
N PRO A 466 -2.81 17.64 17.93
CA PRO A 466 -3.15 19.05 17.92
C PRO A 466 -2.02 19.83 17.23
N THR A 467 -2.20 20.16 15.95
CA THR A 467 -1.33 21.09 15.24
C THR A 467 -1.63 22.51 15.70
N VAL A 468 -0.64 23.15 16.32
CA VAL A 468 -0.67 24.59 16.64
C VAL A 468 -0.69 25.35 15.31
N ALA A 469 -1.63 26.28 15.16
CA ALA A 469 -1.76 27.10 13.95
C ALA A 469 -0.43 27.79 13.61
N GLN A 470 0.16 27.43 12.47
CA GLN A 470 1.30 28.13 11.89
C GLN A 470 0.82 29.42 11.23
N GLN A 471 1.73 30.37 11.02
CA GLN A 471 1.46 31.61 10.28
C GLN A 471 0.90 31.32 8.88
N ASP A 472 -0.13 32.05 8.47
CA ASP A 472 -0.76 31.89 7.16
C ASP A 472 0.28 32.06 6.03
N VAL A 473 0.42 31.02 5.19
CA VAL A 473 1.16 31.09 3.92
C VAL A 473 0.17 30.96 2.78
N ILE A 474 0.05 32.02 1.99
CA ILE A 474 -0.87 32.11 0.85
C ILE A 474 -0.28 31.36 -0.35
N ASP A 475 -1.14 30.68 -1.11
CA ASP A 475 -0.78 30.22 -2.45
C ASP A 475 -0.77 31.45 -3.38
N GLU A 476 0.43 31.89 -3.76
CA GLU A 476 0.63 33.08 -4.61
C GLU A 476 0.22 32.84 -6.07
N ASN A 477 0.01 31.59 -6.50
CA ASN A 477 -0.39 31.27 -7.87
C ASN A 477 -1.41 30.11 -7.92
N PRO A 478 -2.62 30.31 -7.37
CA PRO A 478 -3.65 29.28 -7.35
C PRO A 478 -4.13 28.97 -8.77
N ALA A 479 -4.59 27.73 -9.00
CA ALA A 479 -5.20 27.35 -10.27
C ALA A 479 -6.42 28.24 -10.58
N ALA A 480 -6.46 28.78 -11.80
CA ALA A 480 -7.55 29.64 -12.25
C ALA A 480 -8.59 28.81 -13.03
N PHE A 481 -9.88 29.10 -12.76
CA PHE A 481 -10.99 28.42 -13.39
C PHE A 481 -11.93 29.44 -14.03
N ALA A 482 -12.23 29.26 -15.32
CA ALA A 482 -13.06 30.16 -16.11
C ALA A 482 -13.78 29.40 -17.22
N PRO A 483 -14.89 29.94 -17.78
CA PRO A 483 -15.50 29.36 -18.96
C PRO A 483 -14.49 29.18 -20.09
N ALA A 484 -14.43 27.99 -20.66
CA ALA A 484 -13.48 27.63 -21.69
C ALA A 484 -14.20 27.19 -22.96
N ARG A 485 -13.50 27.28 -24.10
CA ARG A 485 -14.01 26.78 -25.38
C ARG A 485 -12.92 26.01 -26.11
N ARG A 486 -13.36 25.11 -26.99
CA ARG A 486 -12.46 24.27 -27.79
C ARG A 486 -11.44 25.10 -28.59
N GLU A 487 -11.81 26.29 -29.06
CA GLU A 487 -10.93 27.15 -29.87
C GLU A 487 -9.74 27.72 -29.08
N GLN A 488 -9.79 27.66 -27.74
CA GLN A 488 -8.68 28.09 -26.88
C GLN A 488 -7.59 27.03 -26.73
N LEU A 489 -7.85 25.78 -27.15
CA LEU A 489 -6.87 24.71 -27.10
C LEU A 489 -5.83 24.95 -28.19
N THR A 490 -4.65 25.39 -27.78
CA THR A 490 -3.50 25.50 -28.68
C THR A 490 -2.91 24.13 -28.95
N SER A 491 -2.48 23.90 -30.19
CA SER A 491 -1.78 22.66 -30.50
C SER A 491 -0.46 22.57 -29.75
N PHE A 492 -0.07 21.37 -29.35
CA PHE A 492 1.25 21.18 -28.74
C PHE A 492 2.34 21.52 -29.75
N VAL A 493 3.30 22.35 -29.35
CA VAL A 493 4.47 22.70 -30.17
C VAL A 493 5.72 22.22 -29.43
N PRO A 494 6.32 21.09 -29.87
CA PRO A 494 7.52 20.57 -29.22
C PRO A 494 8.67 21.55 -29.42
N LYS A 495 9.35 21.93 -28.32
CA LYS A 495 10.62 22.63 -28.39
C LYS A 495 11.77 21.63 -28.40
N ASP A 496 12.86 21.97 -29.08
CA ASP A 496 14.12 21.22 -29.04
C ASP A 496 14.91 21.58 -27.76
N ASP A 497 14.25 21.44 -26.61
CA ASP A 497 14.86 21.63 -25.30
C ASP A 497 14.81 20.33 -24.48
N PHE A 498 15.43 20.38 -23.30
CA PHE A 498 15.51 19.23 -22.39
C PHE A 498 14.13 18.70 -21.96
N MET A 499 13.10 19.55 -21.95
CA MET A 499 11.78 19.22 -21.39
C MET A 499 10.82 18.65 -22.43
N ASP A 500 11.00 19.00 -23.71
CA ASP A 500 10.06 18.67 -24.79
C ASP A 500 10.65 17.74 -25.87
N GLY A 501 11.95 17.43 -25.80
CA GLY A 501 12.65 16.61 -26.80
C GLY A 501 12.05 15.23 -27.07
N ILE A 502 11.26 14.67 -26.15
CA ILE A 502 10.57 13.38 -26.30
C ILE A 502 9.24 13.50 -27.05
N TYR A 503 8.50 14.60 -26.86
CA TYR A 503 7.09 14.70 -27.23
C TYR A 503 6.91 15.20 -28.68
N LYS A 504 7.51 14.49 -29.65
CA LYS A 504 7.57 14.92 -31.05
C LYS A 504 6.31 14.63 -31.86
N THR A 505 5.51 13.64 -31.48
CA THR A 505 4.24 13.34 -32.16
C THR A 505 3.14 14.17 -31.52
N THR A 506 2.46 15.02 -32.30
CA THR A 506 1.45 15.94 -31.77
C THR A 506 0.05 15.52 -32.20
N THR A 507 -0.91 15.59 -31.29
CA THR A 507 -2.34 15.40 -31.57
C THR A 507 -3.16 16.40 -30.75
N GLY A 508 -3.69 17.41 -31.43
CA GLY A 508 -4.32 18.55 -30.76
C GLY A 508 -3.38 19.19 -29.72
N PRO A 509 -3.82 19.42 -28.47
CA PRO A 509 -3.01 20.06 -27.44
C PRO A 509 -2.00 19.13 -26.76
N PHE A 510 -1.89 17.87 -27.20
CA PHE A 510 -1.01 16.87 -26.60
C PHE A 510 0.19 16.55 -27.48
N GLY A 511 1.36 16.47 -26.86
CA GLY A 511 2.56 15.86 -27.41
C GLY A 511 2.76 14.46 -26.82
N LEU A 512 3.15 13.50 -27.66
CA LEU A 512 3.42 12.12 -27.31
C LEU A 512 4.82 11.72 -27.78
N GLY A 513 5.41 10.76 -27.07
CA GLY A 513 6.66 10.13 -27.49
C GLY A 513 7.00 8.90 -26.67
N VAL A 514 7.97 8.14 -27.17
CA VAL A 514 8.55 7.01 -26.43
C VAL A 514 9.63 7.53 -25.49
N GLU A 515 9.40 7.43 -24.19
CA GLU A 515 10.39 7.84 -23.18
C GLU A 515 11.49 6.80 -23.01
N SER A 516 11.09 5.52 -23.03
CA SER A 516 12.03 4.41 -22.91
C SER A 516 11.50 3.11 -23.49
N LEU A 517 12.44 2.22 -23.81
CA LEU A 517 12.22 0.84 -24.19
C LEU A 517 13.02 -0.02 -23.21
N ALA A 518 12.40 -0.98 -22.56
CA ALA A 518 13.04 -1.87 -21.61
C ALA A 518 12.78 -3.33 -21.97
N LEU A 519 13.72 -4.21 -21.61
CA LEU A 519 13.55 -5.65 -21.66
C LEU A 519 13.36 -6.16 -20.23
N LYS A 520 12.15 -6.63 -19.90
CA LYS A 520 11.83 -7.18 -18.59
C LYS A 520 11.23 -8.56 -18.77
N ASN A 521 11.78 -9.57 -18.09
CA ASN A 521 11.33 -10.97 -18.23
C ASN A 521 11.27 -11.43 -19.70
N GLN A 522 12.25 -11.04 -20.52
CA GLN A 522 12.31 -11.31 -21.97
C GLN A 522 11.15 -10.74 -22.79
N ARG A 523 10.38 -9.80 -22.22
CA ARG A 523 9.32 -9.05 -22.90
C ARG A 523 9.72 -7.59 -23.04
N ILE A 524 9.30 -6.98 -24.15
CA ILE A 524 9.55 -5.57 -24.41
C ILE A 524 8.51 -4.75 -23.68
N GLN A 525 8.98 -3.80 -22.88
CA GLN A 525 8.17 -2.76 -22.26
C GLN A 525 8.45 -1.43 -22.95
N ILE A 526 7.40 -0.80 -23.47
CA ILE A 526 7.45 0.52 -24.10
C ILE A 526 6.82 1.51 -23.14
N LYS A 527 7.60 2.48 -22.66
CA LYS A 527 7.08 3.58 -21.85
C LYS A 527 6.73 4.76 -22.77
N LEU A 528 5.44 5.05 -22.89
CA LEU A 528 4.94 6.23 -23.58
C LEU A 528 4.75 7.37 -22.61
N GLY A 529 5.24 8.55 -22.99
CA GLY A 529 4.98 9.81 -22.30
C GLY A 529 3.96 10.62 -23.09
N VAL A 530 3.09 11.34 -22.37
CA VAL A 530 2.20 12.36 -22.91
C VAL A 530 2.34 13.65 -22.13
N LYS A 531 2.32 14.78 -22.85
CA LYS A 531 2.44 16.12 -22.27
C LYS A 531 1.51 17.10 -22.93
N ALA A 532 0.94 18.00 -22.15
CA ALA A 532 0.19 19.15 -22.64
C ALA A 532 0.55 20.40 -21.83
N TYR A 533 0.35 21.56 -22.44
CA TYR A 533 0.55 22.85 -21.77
C TYR A 533 -0.74 23.66 -21.75
N ASP A 534 -0.92 24.39 -20.66
CA ASP A 534 -1.96 25.42 -20.48
C ASP A 534 -3.37 24.97 -20.87
N LEU A 535 -3.68 23.71 -20.62
CA LEU A 535 -5.06 23.24 -20.73
C LEU A 535 -5.92 24.05 -19.73
N PRO A 536 -7.09 24.53 -20.15
CA PRO A 536 -7.96 25.31 -19.28
C PRO A 536 -8.54 24.42 -18.17
N ASN A 537 -8.79 25.03 -17.01
CA ASN A 537 -9.52 24.41 -15.91
C ASN A 537 -8.90 23.11 -15.34
N LEU A 538 -7.57 22.98 -15.41
CA LEU A 538 -6.84 21.89 -14.76
C LEU A 538 -6.91 22.01 -13.23
N GLY A 539 -7.57 21.03 -12.61
CA GLY A 539 -7.63 20.90 -11.15
C GLY A 539 -6.97 19.61 -10.64
N ASN A 540 -6.95 19.43 -9.31
CA ASN A 540 -6.27 18.31 -8.66
C ASN A 540 -7.19 17.11 -8.31
N GLU A 541 -8.51 17.25 -8.45
CA GLU A 541 -9.46 16.24 -7.92
C GLU A 541 -9.99 15.25 -8.97
N SER A 542 -10.00 15.65 -10.25
CA SER A 542 -10.37 14.80 -11.38
C SER A 542 -9.24 14.68 -12.39
N SER A 543 -9.24 13.58 -13.14
CA SER A 543 -8.31 13.37 -14.25
C SER A 543 -8.93 13.99 -15.51
N PRO A 544 -8.32 15.02 -16.10
CA PRO A 544 -8.91 15.73 -17.22
C PRO A 544 -8.72 14.99 -18.54
N ALA A 545 -7.72 14.09 -18.63
CA ALA A 545 -7.40 13.37 -19.86
C ALA A 545 -7.00 11.92 -19.57
N PHE A 546 -7.27 11.03 -20.54
CA PHE A 546 -6.98 9.61 -20.47
C PHE A 546 -6.27 9.13 -21.75
N LEU A 547 -5.16 8.44 -21.59
CA LEU A 547 -4.39 7.83 -22.68
C LEU A 547 -4.84 6.38 -22.92
N VAL A 548 -5.32 6.09 -24.12
CA VAL A 548 -5.75 4.75 -24.52
C VAL A 548 -4.89 4.26 -25.68
N ILE A 549 -4.44 3.01 -25.59
CA ILE A 549 -3.74 2.32 -26.67
C ILE A 549 -4.73 1.37 -27.28
N THR A 550 -4.98 1.53 -28.58
CA THR A 550 -5.90 0.65 -29.30
C THR A 550 -5.15 -0.54 -29.85
N ASP A 551 -3.94 -0.32 -30.38
CA ASP A 551 -3.12 -1.39 -30.93
C ASP A 551 -1.63 -1.05 -31.00
N VAL A 552 -0.80 -2.09 -31.05
CA VAL A 552 0.62 -2.01 -31.43
C VAL A 552 0.78 -2.95 -32.61
N VAL A 553 1.22 -2.46 -33.77
CA VAL A 553 1.21 -3.25 -35.01
C VAL A 553 2.60 -3.42 -35.60
N ASP A 554 2.78 -4.55 -36.29
CA ASP A 554 3.97 -4.83 -37.09
C ASP A 554 3.97 -4.10 -38.45
N GLN A 555 5.02 -4.32 -39.25
CA GLN A 555 5.16 -3.72 -40.58
C GLN A 555 4.07 -4.17 -41.57
N GLN A 556 3.45 -5.33 -41.35
CA GLN A 556 2.37 -5.89 -42.14
C GLN A 556 0.98 -5.43 -41.64
N GLY A 557 0.92 -4.78 -40.47
CA GLY A 557 -0.31 -4.31 -39.83
C GLY A 557 -0.96 -5.34 -38.90
N ASN A 558 -0.29 -6.44 -38.57
CA ASN A 558 -0.80 -7.40 -37.59
C ASN A 558 -0.58 -6.86 -36.16
N SER A 559 -1.55 -7.12 -35.28
CA SER A 559 -1.45 -6.75 -33.86
C SER A 559 -0.37 -7.56 -33.15
N LEU A 560 0.48 -6.87 -32.38
CA LEU A 560 1.49 -7.40 -31.47
C LEU A 560 0.99 -7.41 -30.01
N LEU A 561 -0.21 -6.89 -29.76
CA LEU A 561 -0.85 -6.93 -28.45
C LEU A 561 -1.67 -8.21 -28.30
N SER A 562 -1.34 -9.02 -27.29
CA SER A 562 -2.16 -10.19 -26.93
C SER A 562 -3.44 -9.78 -26.21
N ALA A 563 -4.42 -10.69 -26.16
CA ALA A 563 -5.49 -10.58 -25.17
C ALA A 563 -4.86 -10.71 -23.77
N PRO A 564 -5.32 -9.94 -22.78
CA PRO A 564 -4.77 -10.03 -21.43
C PRO A 564 -4.93 -11.46 -20.91
N GLY A 565 -3.81 -12.09 -20.53
CA GLY A 565 -3.83 -13.33 -19.77
C GLY A 565 -4.41 -13.11 -18.37
N CYS A 566 -4.67 -14.19 -17.66
CA CYS A 566 -5.05 -14.11 -16.25
C CYS A 566 -4.00 -13.29 -15.48
N GLY A 567 -4.42 -12.28 -14.72
CA GLY A 567 -3.53 -11.41 -13.94
C GLY A 567 -2.69 -10.40 -14.70
N GLU A 568 -2.74 -10.40 -16.03
CA GLU A 568 -2.09 -9.36 -16.83
C GLU A 568 -2.99 -8.13 -16.93
N THR A 569 -2.39 -6.95 -16.81
CA THR A 569 -3.08 -5.69 -17.08
C THR A 569 -3.47 -5.65 -18.56
N ASP A 570 -4.73 -5.34 -18.85
CA ASP A 570 -5.14 -5.04 -20.22
C ASP A 570 -4.43 -3.78 -20.70
N GLN A 571 -3.51 -3.96 -21.65
CA GLN A 571 -2.73 -2.87 -22.24
C GLN A 571 -3.63 -1.82 -22.92
N ARG A 572 -4.88 -2.16 -23.23
CA ARG A 572 -5.88 -1.28 -23.84
C ARG A 572 -6.73 -0.51 -22.83
N ALA A 573 -6.60 -0.78 -21.53
CA ALA A 573 -7.32 -0.03 -20.50
C ALA A 573 -6.92 1.47 -20.49
N PRO A 574 -7.84 2.42 -20.25
CA PRO A 574 -7.51 3.83 -20.16
C PRO A 574 -6.57 4.14 -18.99
N GLU A 575 -5.50 4.90 -19.24
CA GLU A 575 -4.57 5.38 -18.22
C GLU A 575 -4.79 6.88 -17.97
N ALA A 576 -4.90 7.29 -16.72
CA ALA A 576 -5.22 8.68 -16.40
C ALA A 576 -3.97 9.58 -16.46
N ILE A 577 -4.09 10.76 -17.08
CA ILE A 577 -3.03 11.77 -17.13
C ILE A 577 -3.25 12.74 -15.98
N THR A 578 -2.57 12.54 -14.84
CA THR A 578 -2.94 13.21 -13.57
C THR A 578 -1.91 14.20 -13.03
N ASN A 579 -0.69 14.21 -13.55
CA ASN A 579 0.39 14.98 -12.94
C ASN A 579 0.42 16.39 -13.54
N SER A 580 -0.26 17.32 -12.88
CA SER A 580 -0.21 18.75 -13.22
C SER A 580 0.79 19.50 -12.35
N TYR A 581 1.65 20.32 -12.95
CA TYR A 581 2.61 21.15 -12.22
C TYR A 581 2.76 22.52 -12.88
N ALA A 582 3.10 23.52 -12.06
CA ALA A 582 3.44 24.86 -12.56
C ALA A 582 4.81 24.80 -13.24
N THR A 583 4.93 25.43 -14.41
CA THR A 583 6.16 25.49 -15.19
C THR A 583 6.34 26.88 -15.77
N SER A 584 7.57 27.26 -16.08
CA SER A 584 7.86 28.49 -16.80
C SER A 584 8.56 28.14 -18.09
N ARG A 585 8.08 28.65 -19.22
CA ARG A 585 8.65 28.39 -20.55
C ARG A 585 9.14 29.68 -21.19
N PHE A 586 10.19 29.60 -22.00
CA PHE A 586 10.61 30.76 -22.79
C PHE A 586 9.80 30.83 -24.09
N GLU A 587 9.04 31.90 -24.28
CA GLU A 587 8.40 32.25 -25.56
C GLU A 587 9.01 33.57 -26.05
N ASP A 588 9.55 33.56 -27.28
CA ASP A 588 10.19 34.73 -27.88
C ASP A 588 11.21 35.43 -26.96
N GLY A 589 12.01 34.63 -26.24
CA GLY A 589 13.03 35.10 -25.30
C GLY A 589 12.48 35.61 -23.96
N LYS A 590 11.17 35.54 -23.71
CA LYS A 590 10.53 35.92 -22.44
C LYS A 590 10.07 34.70 -21.66
N LEU A 591 10.28 34.72 -20.35
CA LEU A 591 9.77 33.68 -19.46
C LEU A 591 8.26 33.86 -19.25
N VAL A 592 7.47 32.91 -19.74
CA VAL A 592 6.01 32.86 -19.62
C VAL A 592 5.66 31.76 -18.61
N PRO A 593 5.01 32.10 -17.47
CA PRO A 593 4.51 31.10 -16.54
C PRO A 593 3.30 30.38 -17.15
N GLY A 594 3.18 29.09 -16.84
CA GLY A 594 2.09 28.24 -17.32
C GLY A 594 1.94 26.98 -16.47
N ARG A 595 1.12 26.06 -16.95
CA ARG A 595 0.95 24.74 -16.33
C ARG A 595 1.21 23.65 -17.35
N ALA A 596 1.90 22.61 -16.93
CA ALA A 596 2.03 21.39 -17.70
C ALA A 596 1.13 20.31 -17.09
N LEU A 597 0.64 19.43 -17.97
CA LEU A 597 0.01 18.17 -17.61
C LEU A 597 0.88 17.07 -18.22
N ILE A 598 1.36 16.15 -17.41
CA ILE A 598 2.13 14.98 -17.86
C ILE A 598 1.47 13.68 -17.42
N GLY A 599 1.68 12.64 -18.20
CA GLY A 599 1.27 11.28 -17.89
C GLY A 599 2.14 10.28 -18.62
N GLU A 600 2.10 9.05 -18.17
CA GLU A 600 2.86 7.95 -18.74
C GLU A 600 1.98 6.72 -18.85
N LYS A 601 2.26 5.87 -19.83
CA LYS A 601 1.66 4.54 -19.94
C LYS A 601 2.72 3.54 -20.37
N ILE A 602 2.80 2.44 -19.65
CA ILE A 602 3.70 1.32 -19.98
C ILE A 602 2.90 0.30 -20.76
N ILE A 603 3.42 -0.08 -21.94
CA ILE A 603 2.87 -1.15 -22.78
C ILE A 603 3.83 -2.33 -22.71
N GLU A 604 3.34 -3.49 -22.28
CA GLU A 604 4.09 -4.74 -22.34
C GLU A 604 3.67 -5.56 -23.57
N LEU A 605 4.63 -5.93 -24.41
CA LEU A 605 4.40 -6.77 -25.59
C LEU A 605 4.50 -8.26 -25.24
N ALA A 606 3.89 -9.09 -26.07
CA ALA A 606 3.95 -10.55 -25.93
C ALA A 606 5.39 -11.07 -25.97
N ALA A 607 5.63 -12.19 -25.28
CA ALA A 607 6.93 -12.86 -25.29
C ALA A 607 7.34 -13.26 -26.72
N GLY A 608 8.62 -13.06 -27.06
CA GLY A 608 9.17 -13.37 -28.38
C GLY A 608 9.00 -12.27 -29.44
N VAL A 609 8.23 -11.21 -29.15
CA VAL A 609 8.18 -10.02 -30.00
C VAL A 609 9.51 -9.27 -29.90
N ASN A 610 10.10 -8.93 -31.05
CA ASN A 610 11.31 -8.10 -31.12
C ASN A 610 10.91 -6.65 -31.41
N PHE A 611 11.65 -5.67 -30.86
CA PHE A 611 11.38 -4.25 -31.07
C PHE A 611 11.43 -3.87 -32.56
N ALA A 612 12.32 -4.50 -33.33
CA ALA A 612 12.42 -4.28 -34.77
C ALA A 612 11.16 -4.67 -35.55
N GLN A 613 10.27 -5.49 -34.98
CA GLN A 613 8.99 -5.85 -35.57
C GLN A 613 7.94 -4.75 -35.35
N VAL A 614 8.06 -3.96 -34.29
CA VAL A 614 7.10 -2.90 -33.95
C VAL A 614 7.24 -1.80 -34.99
N ALA A 615 6.18 -1.57 -35.76
CA ALA A 615 6.15 -0.51 -36.77
C ALA A 615 5.45 0.73 -36.25
N ARG A 616 4.32 0.56 -35.55
CA ARG A 616 3.47 1.67 -35.12
C ARG A 616 2.73 1.38 -33.83
N ILE A 617 2.47 2.44 -33.05
CA ILE A 617 1.56 2.40 -31.90
C ILE A 617 0.37 3.31 -32.19
N LYS A 618 -0.84 2.76 -32.06
CA LYS A 618 -2.10 3.46 -32.31
C LYS A 618 -2.86 3.66 -31.02
N GLY A 619 -3.53 4.79 -30.92
CA GLY A 619 -4.32 5.10 -29.75
C GLY A 619 -5.09 6.40 -29.88
N TYR A 620 -5.66 6.81 -28.77
CA TYR A 620 -6.31 8.10 -28.66
C TYR A 620 -6.17 8.67 -27.25
N ILE A 621 -6.30 9.98 -27.14
CA ILE A 621 -6.45 10.68 -25.87
C ILE A 621 -7.88 11.19 -25.78
N ASP A 622 -8.60 10.72 -24.77
CA ASP A 622 -9.90 11.30 -24.40
C ASP A 622 -9.64 12.44 -23.42
N TYR A 623 -10.04 13.65 -23.81
CA TYR A 623 -9.90 14.86 -23.01
C TYR A 623 -11.29 15.40 -22.64
N HIS A 624 -11.53 15.53 -21.34
CA HIS A 624 -12.76 16.05 -20.77
C HIS A 624 -12.56 17.54 -20.50
N LEU A 625 -12.91 18.39 -21.47
CA LEU A 625 -12.76 19.85 -21.37
C LEU A 625 -13.88 20.45 -20.50
N PRO A 626 -13.58 21.03 -19.32
CA PRO A 626 -14.59 21.78 -18.57
C PRO A 626 -14.87 23.10 -19.29
N ILE A 627 -16.05 23.24 -19.91
CA ILE A 627 -16.43 24.44 -20.68
C ILE A 627 -17.16 25.49 -19.83
N ALA A 628 -17.74 25.07 -18.71
CA ALA A 628 -18.36 25.94 -17.72
C ALA A 628 -18.01 25.46 -16.31
N VAL A 629 -17.75 26.41 -15.42
CA VAL A 629 -17.33 26.16 -14.04
C VAL A 629 -18.23 26.91 -13.07
N GLU A 630 -18.53 26.30 -11.94
CA GLU A 630 -19.19 26.93 -10.80
C GLU A 630 -18.31 26.81 -9.57
N THR A 631 -18.26 27.88 -8.79
CA THR A 631 -17.51 27.95 -7.54
C THR A 631 -18.47 28.18 -6.38
N LYS A 632 -18.37 27.36 -5.33
CA LYS A 632 -19.12 27.51 -4.10
C LYS A 632 -18.18 27.66 -2.90
N ILE A 633 -18.30 28.78 -2.19
CA ILE A 633 -17.60 29.01 -0.94
C ILE A 633 -18.50 28.60 0.23
N ILE A 634 -17.91 27.91 1.20
CA ILE A 634 -18.58 27.38 2.39
C ILE A 634 -17.81 27.87 3.60
N ASP A 635 -18.46 28.63 4.47
CA ASP A 635 -17.84 29.13 5.70
C ASP A 635 -17.70 28.01 6.75
N ALA A 636 -16.70 28.12 7.63
CA ALA A 636 -16.63 27.29 8.84
C ALA A 636 -17.85 27.51 9.77
N PRO A 637 -18.20 26.55 10.65
CA PRO A 637 -17.61 25.21 10.79
C PRO A 637 -17.93 24.37 9.55
N LEU A 638 -16.90 23.73 8.98
CA LEU A 638 -17.05 22.92 7.76
C LEU A 638 -17.57 21.51 8.07
N ALA A 639 -17.38 21.03 9.30
CA ALA A 639 -17.71 19.67 9.64
C ALA A 639 -19.20 19.34 9.45
N GLY A 640 -19.47 18.19 8.82
CA GLY A 640 -20.81 17.73 8.48
C GLY A 640 -21.48 18.47 7.32
N LYS A 641 -20.88 19.56 6.79
CA LYS A 641 -21.45 20.25 5.63
C LYS A 641 -21.27 19.41 4.38
N SER A 642 -22.34 19.29 3.61
CA SER A 642 -22.32 18.71 2.27
C SER A 642 -22.83 19.71 1.25
N ILE A 643 -22.21 19.69 0.08
CA ILE A 643 -22.75 20.34 -1.10
C ILE A 643 -23.00 19.29 -2.17
N ASP A 644 -24.06 19.52 -2.95
CA ASP A 644 -24.37 18.76 -4.14
C ASP A 644 -24.49 19.75 -5.29
N LEU A 645 -23.52 19.71 -6.20
CA LEU A 645 -23.46 20.59 -7.36
C LEU A 645 -23.35 19.71 -8.60
N TYR A 646 -24.38 19.77 -9.47
CA TYR A 646 -24.43 19.00 -10.72
C TYR A 646 -24.26 17.48 -10.54
N GLY A 647 -24.72 16.94 -9.39
CA GLY A 647 -24.57 15.53 -9.05
C GLY A 647 -23.19 15.16 -8.49
N THR A 648 -22.29 16.14 -8.36
CA THR A 648 -21.06 16.02 -7.57
C THR A 648 -21.36 16.35 -6.12
N ARG A 649 -21.28 15.34 -5.25
CA ARG A 649 -21.47 15.53 -3.82
C ARG A 649 -20.12 15.61 -3.12
N VAL A 650 -19.82 16.78 -2.53
CA VAL A 650 -18.64 17.00 -1.69
C VAL A 650 -19.09 17.14 -0.24
N ARG A 651 -18.57 16.30 0.65
CA ARG A 651 -18.90 16.30 2.07
C ARG A 651 -17.66 16.52 2.91
N PHE A 652 -17.67 17.53 3.76
CA PHE A 652 -16.58 17.87 4.65
C PHE A 652 -16.70 17.05 5.94
N LYS A 653 -15.59 16.40 6.33
CA LYS A 653 -15.48 15.59 7.55
C LYS A 653 -15.08 16.48 8.71
N THR A 654 -13.85 16.38 9.20
CA THR A 654 -13.27 17.29 10.18
C THR A 654 -12.30 18.26 9.49
N ALA A 655 -12.37 19.52 9.88
CA ALA A 655 -11.34 20.49 9.56
C ALA A 655 -10.61 20.81 10.87
N GLY A 656 -9.39 20.32 11.02
CA GLY A 656 -8.48 20.88 12.02
C GLY A 656 -8.21 22.35 11.67
N ALA A 657 -7.65 23.14 12.59
CA ALA A 657 -7.35 24.55 12.29
C ALA A 657 -6.55 24.71 10.99
N SER A 658 -5.68 23.76 10.66
CA SER A 658 -4.82 23.75 9.46
C SER A 658 -5.05 22.56 8.53
N ALA A 659 -6.20 21.87 8.61
CA ALA A 659 -6.47 20.69 7.80
C ALA A 659 -7.89 20.70 7.21
N LEU A 660 -8.05 20.14 6.02
CA LEU A 660 -9.34 19.97 5.35
C LEU A 660 -9.50 18.52 4.92
N SER A 661 -10.45 17.81 5.54
CA SER A 661 -10.85 16.47 5.13
C SER A 661 -12.20 16.49 4.42
N PHE A 662 -12.30 15.87 3.26
CA PHE A 662 -13.55 15.76 2.52
C PHE A 662 -13.68 14.43 1.76
N GLU A 663 -14.92 14.08 1.46
CA GLU A 663 -15.33 12.94 0.64
C GLU A 663 -16.05 13.45 -0.60
N THR A 664 -15.85 12.77 -1.72
CA THR A 664 -16.48 13.08 -3.00
C THR A 664 -17.20 11.83 -3.50
N SER A 665 -18.43 12.01 -3.99
CA SER A 665 -19.26 10.93 -4.51
C SER A 665 -20.21 11.45 -5.60
N GLY A 666 -20.89 10.54 -6.29
CA GLY A 666 -21.70 10.89 -7.46
C GLY A 666 -20.83 11.14 -8.68
N ASN A 667 -21.05 12.25 -9.39
CA ASN A 667 -20.32 12.61 -10.60
C ASN A 667 -18.92 13.19 -10.32
N THR A 668 -18.02 12.40 -9.73
CA THR A 668 -16.71 12.88 -9.28
C THR A 668 -15.80 13.40 -10.41
N GLN A 669 -16.12 13.11 -11.68
CA GLN A 669 -15.40 13.65 -12.83
C GLN A 669 -15.59 15.15 -13.02
N GLN A 670 -16.68 15.72 -12.48
CA GLN A 670 -16.93 17.16 -12.54
C GLN A 670 -16.22 17.94 -11.43
N LEU A 671 -15.70 17.29 -10.38
CA LEU A 671 -14.96 18.02 -9.35
C LEU A 671 -13.58 18.40 -9.88
N LEU A 672 -13.31 19.70 -9.98
CA LEU A 672 -12.02 20.20 -10.46
C LEU A 672 -11.06 20.38 -9.28
N GLN A 673 -11.48 21.14 -8.26
CA GLN A 673 -10.60 21.59 -7.20
C GLN A 673 -11.37 21.83 -5.89
N VAL A 674 -10.69 21.60 -4.76
CA VAL A 674 -11.13 22.06 -3.44
C VAL A 674 -9.98 22.84 -2.80
N ASN A 675 -10.20 24.14 -2.53
CA ASN A 675 -9.23 25.00 -1.87
C ASN A 675 -9.64 25.29 -0.41
N ALA A 676 -8.66 25.40 0.48
CA ALA A 676 -8.86 25.99 1.80
C ALA A 676 -8.58 27.50 1.74
N LEU A 677 -9.50 28.32 2.25
CA LEU A 677 -9.34 29.76 2.31
C LEU A 677 -9.18 30.23 3.76
N ASN A 678 -8.36 31.26 3.97
CA ASN A 678 -8.30 31.96 5.25
C ASN A 678 -9.46 32.96 5.42
N ALA A 679 -9.49 33.68 6.55
CA ALA A 679 -10.54 34.65 6.86
C ALA A 679 -10.63 35.81 5.85
N ALA A 680 -9.56 36.09 5.11
CA ALA A 680 -9.50 37.10 4.05
C ALA A 680 -9.90 36.56 2.66
N ASN A 681 -10.46 35.34 2.58
CA ASN A 681 -10.78 34.62 1.34
C ASN A 681 -9.55 34.38 0.44
N LYS A 682 -8.35 34.23 1.01
CA LYS A 682 -7.14 33.91 0.25
C LYS A 682 -6.85 32.40 0.32
N PRO A 683 -6.54 31.74 -0.81
CA PRO A 683 -6.17 30.32 -0.81
C PRO A 683 -4.90 30.07 -0.01
N LEU A 684 -4.96 29.09 0.89
CA LEU A 684 -3.82 28.66 1.69
C LEU A 684 -2.94 27.68 0.89
N SER A 685 -1.63 27.76 1.11
CA SER A 685 -0.67 26.83 0.53
C SER A 685 -0.79 25.45 1.19
N SER A 686 -0.92 24.41 0.34
CA SER A 686 -0.94 23.02 0.79
C SER A 686 0.48 22.55 1.15
N SER A 687 0.61 21.78 2.24
CA SER A 687 1.88 21.23 2.73
C SER A 687 2.01 19.73 2.48
N SER A 688 0.90 19.00 2.63
CA SER A 688 0.78 17.56 2.37
C SER A 688 -0.68 17.22 2.07
N GLY A 689 -0.91 16.07 1.46
CA GLY A 689 -2.26 15.56 1.29
C GLY A 689 -2.27 14.10 0.89
N MET A 690 -3.26 13.36 1.40
CA MET A 690 -3.52 11.97 1.05
C MET A 690 -4.88 11.89 0.34
N ARG A 691 -4.89 11.28 -0.85
CA ARG A 691 -6.12 10.96 -1.59
C ARG A 691 -6.23 9.45 -1.70
N SER A 692 -7.40 8.92 -1.42
CA SER A 692 -7.69 7.48 -1.49
C SER A 692 -9.07 7.23 -2.09
N GLY A 693 -9.24 6.08 -2.75
CA GLY A 693 -10.58 5.60 -3.07
C GLY A 693 -11.35 5.28 -1.79
N ILE A 694 -12.67 5.42 -1.81
CA ILE A 694 -13.51 5.00 -0.70
C ILE A 694 -13.59 3.46 -0.71
N PHE A 695 -13.49 2.83 0.46
CA PHE A 695 -13.49 1.37 0.62
C PHE A 695 -14.75 0.69 0.01
N PHE A 696 -15.86 1.42 -0.09
CA PHE A 696 -17.12 0.95 -0.68
C PHE A 696 -17.80 2.06 -1.50
N GLY A 697 -18.16 1.74 -2.75
CA GLY A 697 -18.85 2.65 -3.68
C GLY A 697 -17.91 3.49 -4.55
N SER A 698 -18.50 4.24 -5.49
CA SER A 698 -17.77 5.18 -6.35
C SER A 698 -17.52 6.49 -5.62
N GLY A 699 -16.26 6.82 -5.34
CA GLY A 699 -15.90 8.09 -4.73
C GLY A 699 -14.44 8.17 -4.27
N LYS A 700 -14.02 9.36 -3.85
CA LYS A 700 -12.68 9.61 -3.31
C LYS A 700 -12.78 10.23 -1.91
N SER A 701 -11.81 9.93 -1.06
CA SER A 701 -11.58 10.64 0.20
C SER A 701 -10.26 11.37 0.12
N ALA A 702 -10.25 12.63 0.51
CA ALA A 702 -9.07 13.48 0.57
C ALA A 702 -8.89 14.02 1.99
N SER A 703 -7.64 14.05 2.46
CA SER A 703 -7.22 14.75 3.67
C SER A 703 -6.03 15.62 3.30
N LEU A 704 -6.19 16.93 3.40
CA LEU A 704 -5.20 17.92 2.96
C LEU A 704 -4.76 18.78 4.16
N ASP A 705 -3.45 18.99 4.29
CA ASP A 705 -2.86 19.85 5.31
C ASP A 705 -2.41 21.17 4.68
N PHE A 706 -2.67 22.28 5.36
CA PHE A 706 -2.40 23.64 4.92
C PHE A 706 -1.51 24.40 5.90
N LYS A 707 -0.81 25.41 5.40
CA LYS A 707 -0.03 26.33 6.21
C LYS A 707 -0.87 27.55 6.57
N GLY A 708 -1.61 27.50 7.67
CA GLY A 708 -2.47 28.60 8.13
C GLY A 708 -3.79 28.12 8.74
N THR A 709 -4.72 29.04 8.99
CA THR A 709 -6.04 28.70 9.55
C THR A 709 -7.13 28.61 8.47
N VAL A 710 -7.73 27.43 8.31
CA VAL A 710 -8.86 27.19 7.39
C VAL A 710 -10.13 27.85 7.93
N ALA A 711 -10.52 28.97 7.33
CA ALA A 711 -11.76 29.67 7.68
C ALA A 711 -12.93 29.27 6.76
N LYS A 712 -12.63 28.91 5.51
CA LYS A 712 -13.63 28.53 4.50
C LYS A 712 -13.08 27.46 3.58
N ALA A 713 -13.97 26.74 2.91
CA ALA A 713 -13.64 25.88 1.79
C ALA A 713 -14.26 26.44 0.51
N GLU A 714 -13.50 26.40 -0.58
CA GLU A 714 -13.95 26.74 -1.92
C GLU A 714 -13.99 25.45 -2.74
N VAL A 715 -15.16 25.11 -3.26
CA VAL A 715 -15.36 23.94 -4.11
C VAL A 715 -15.65 24.39 -5.53
N ILE A 716 -14.88 23.87 -6.47
CA ILE A 716 -14.95 24.26 -7.89
C ILE A 716 -15.32 23.03 -8.70
N VAL A 717 -16.45 23.12 -9.40
CA VAL A 717 -17.01 22.03 -10.21
C VAL A 717 -17.21 22.47 -11.66
N ALA A 718 -17.05 21.55 -12.59
CA ALA A 718 -17.44 21.71 -13.98
C ALA A 718 -18.96 21.51 -14.10
N SER A 719 -19.69 22.59 -14.39
CA SER A 719 -21.14 22.51 -14.64
C SER A 719 -21.47 21.90 -16.01
N ALA A 720 -20.52 21.97 -16.95
CA ALA A 720 -20.58 21.29 -18.23
C ALA A 720 -19.18 20.85 -18.69
N ILE A 721 -19.11 19.65 -19.26
CA ILE A 721 -17.90 19.05 -19.82
C ILE A 721 -18.15 18.72 -21.29
N GLU A 722 -17.21 19.07 -22.15
CA GLU A 722 -17.20 18.70 -23.56
C GLU A 722 -16.10 17.66 -23.80
N ASN A 723 -16.49 16.46 -24.23
CA ASN A 723 -15.54 15.38 -24.50
C ASN A 723 -14.90 15.55 -25.87
N GLN A 724 -13.56 15.56 -25.90
CA GLN A 724 -12.75 15.56 -27.10
C GLN A 724 -12.01 14.24 -27.21
N ARG A 725 -11.90 13.72 -28.43
CA ARG A 725 -11.05 12.57 -28.74
C ARG A 725 -9.98 12.99 -29.73
N TYR A 726 -8.72 12.75 -29.37
CA TYR A 726 -7.55 13.03 -30.19
C TYR A 726 -6.87 11.71 -30.56
N GLU A 727 -7.11 11.23 -31.77
CA GLU A 727 -6.45 10.02 -32.28
C GLU A 727 -4.97 10.30 -32.58
N PHE A 728 -4.13 9.29 -32.41
CA PHE A 728 -2.72 9.37 -32.77
C PHE A 728 -2.19 8.06 -33.35
N GLU A 729 -1.14 8.21 -34.16
CA GLU A 729 -0.30 7.13 -34.66
C GLU A 729 1.16 7.52 -34.45
N LEU A 730 1.85 6.78 -33.58
CA LEU A 730 3.28 6.95 -33.33
C LEU A 730 4.07 6.10 -34.32
N ASN A 731 4.81 6.77 -35.19
CA ASN A 731 5.74 6.14 -36.14
C ASN A 731 7.20 6.20 -35.65
N GLN A 732 7.52 7.20 -34.82
CA GLN A 732 8.84 7.31 -34.19
C GLN A 732 8.83 6.55 -32.87
N LEU A 733 9.28 5.30 -32.92
CA LEU A 733 9.23 4.37 -31.78
C LEU A 733 10.51 4.35 -30.94
N THR A 734 11.54 5.03 -31.42
CA THR A 734 12.83 5.12 -30.74
C THR A 734 12.84 6.31 -29.79
N PRO A 735 13.26 6.15 -28.52
CA PRO A 735 13.56 7.28 -27.65
C PRO A 735 14.49 8.26 -28.36
N PRO A 736 14.23 9.58 -28.27
CA PRO A 736 15.03 10.56 -28.98
C PRO A 736 16.47 10.56 -28.48
N ALA A 737 17.41 10.85 -29.38
CA ALA A 737 18.78 11.09 -28.97
C ALA A 737 18.93 12.49 -28.36
N LYS A 738 20.00 12.71 -27.60
CA LYS A 738 20.24 13.97 -26.91
C LYS A 738 21.68 14.42 -27.07
N ALA A 739 21.88 15.61 -27.63
CA ALA A 739 23.21 16.19 -27.74
C ALA A 739 23.90 16.28 -26.37
N PHE A 740 25.22 16.05 -26.38
CA PHE A 740 26.02 16.18 -25.19
C PHE A 740 26.13 17.65 -24.80
N PHE A 741 25.96 17.95 -23.51
CA PHE A 741 26.23 19.29 -22.99
C PHE A 741 27.72 19.61 -23.07
N MET A 742 28.56 18.61 -22.80
CA MET A 742 30.01 18.65 -22.91
C MET A 742 30.51 17.27 -23.31
N ASP A 743 31.48 17.23 -24.23
CA ASP A 743 32.16 15.99 -24.58
C ASP A 743 33.13 15.58 -23.47
N LYS A 744 33.12 14.28 -23.11
CA LYS A 744 34.11 13.65 -22.24
C LYS A 744 35.11 12.89 -23.11
N GLU A 745 36.39 13.03 -22.78
CA GLU A 745 37.43 12.23 -23.42
C GLU A 745 37.39 10.79 -22.91
N PHE A 746 37.63 9.83 -23.81
CA PHE A 746 37.82 8.44 -23.44
C PHE A 746 39.12 8.28 -22.67
N PRO A 747 39.12 7.55 -21.54
CA PRO A 747 40.32 7.36 -20.77
C PRO A 747 41.37 6.57 -21.58
N PRO A 748 42.67 6.86 -21.42
CA PRO A 748 43.71 6.08 -22.06
C PRO A 748 43.71 4.63 -21.54
N PRO A 749 44.12 3.62 -22.32
CA PRO A 749 44.12 2.23 -21.86
C PRO A 749 44.94 2.04 -20.57
N PHE A 750 44.42 1.26 -19.63
CA PHE A 750 45.11 0.90 -18.39
C PHE A 750 46.20 -0.16 -18.69
N GLY A 751 47.46 0.28 -18.79
CA GLY A 751 48.62 -0.55 -19.13
C GLY A 751 49.64 -0.71 -18.00
N ASP A 752 50.81 -1.28 -18.32
CA ASP A 752 51.84 -1.67 -17.34
C ASP A 752 52.25 -0.53 -16.39
N LYS A 753 52.51 0.67 -16.94
CA LYS A 753 52.90 1.84 -16.13
C LYS A 753 51.84 2.23 -15.10
N GLY A 754 50.56 2.10 -15.46
CA GLY A 754 49.47 2.43 -14.55
C GLY A 754 49.31 1.38 -13.45
N PHE A 755 49.53 0.11 -13.78
CA PHE A 755 49.53 -0.98 -12.82
C PHE A 755 50.72 -0.91 -11.85
N GLU A 756 51.92 -0.59 -12.35
CA GLU A 756 53.10 -0.33 -11.50
C GLU A 756 52.88 0.84 -10.53
N GLN A 757 52.26 1.93 -10.97
CA GLN A 757 51.89 3.04 -10.09
C GLN A 757 50.90 2.59 -9.00
N LEU A 758 49.94 1.75 -9.35
CA LEU A 758 48.94 1.23 -8.43
C LEU A 758 49.56 0.34 -7.34
N LEU A 759 50.54 -0.49 -7.70
CA LEU A 759 51.29 -1.34 -6.75
C LEU A 759 52.08 -0.55 -5.70
N LEU A 760 52.52 0.67 -6.05
CA LEU A 760 53.36 1.51 -5.19
C LEU A 760 52.55 2.60 -4.44
N ALA A 761 51.28 2.76 -4.75
CA ALA A 761 50.46 3.85 -4.24
C ALA A 761 49.95 3.60 -2.82
N GLN A 762 49.81 4.70 -2.07
CA GLN A 762 49.21 4.71 -0.74
C GLN A 762 47.74 5.13 -0.83
N ALA A 763 46.96 4.77 0.18
CA ALA A 763 45.59 5.26 0.29
C ALA A 763 45.58 6.77 0.62
N PRO A 764 44.60 7.52 0.09
CA PRO A 764 44.44 8.93 0.40
C PRO A 764 44.05 9.14 1.88
N GLN A 765 44.51 10.23 2.48
CA GLN A 765 44.05 10.67 3.81
C GLN A 765 42.83 11.58 3.67
N ILE A 766 41.66 11.10 4.08
CA ILE A 766 40.40 11.84 3.97
C ILE A 766 40.00 12.43 5.32
N ASP A 767 40.13 13.74 5.43
CA ASP A 767 39.78 14.50 6.62
C ASP A 767 38.29 14.85 6.68
N GLU A 768 37.66 15.11 5.53
CA GLU A 768 36.24 15.50 5.43
C GLU A 768 35.52 14.68 4.34
N PHE A 769 34.42 14.03 4.73
CA PHE A 769 33.53 13.33 3.79
C PHE A 769 32.39 14.26 3.40
N PRO A 770 32.14 14.45 2.09
CA PRO A 770 30.99 15.22 1.67
C PRO A 770 29.70 14.47 2.03
N PHE A 771 28.69 15.25 2.44
CA PHE A 771 27.37 14.80 2.89
C PHE A 771 27.32 14.25 4.32
N TYR A 772 27.90 13.07 4.58
CA TYR A 772 27.82 12.41 5.89
C TYR A 772 29.10 11.64 6.23
N PRO A 773 29.52 11.59 7.51
CA PRO A 773 30.62 10.73 7.92
C PRO A 773 30.22 9.25 7.78
N PRO A 774 31.12 8.38 7.28
CA PRO A 774 30.85 6.96 7.17
C PRO A 774 30.73 6.31 8.57
N LYS A 775 29.98 5.21 8.65
CA LYS A 775 29.85 4.41 9.87
C LYS A 775 31.15 3.69 10.24
N ALA A 776 31.88 3.26 9.22
CA ALA A 776 33.16 2.57 9.39
C ALA A 776 34.08 2.86 8.20
N ARG A 777 35.38 2.70 8.42
CA ARG A 777 36.42 2.89 7.40
C ARG A 777 37.43 1.77 7.45
N ALA A 778 38.04 1.47 6.31
CA ALA A 778 39.26 0.65 6.26
C ALA A 778 40.21 1.17 5.18
N THR A 779 41.47 1.25 5.56
CA THR A 779 42.57 1.54 4.65
C THR A 779 43.03 0.25 3.99
N ALA A 780 42.83 0.15 2.67
CA ALA A 780 43.20 -0.96 1.83
C ALA A 780 44.00 -0.41 0.63
N ALA A 781 45.25 -0.02 0.88
CA ALA A 781 46.08 0.72 -0.07
C ALA A 781 46.09 0.06 -1.47
N PRO A 782 45.82 0.82 -2.55
CA PRO A 782 45.84 2.29 -2.61
C PRO A 782 44.48 2.97 -2.34
N VAL A 783 43.51 2.28 -1.75
CA VAL A 783 42.15 2.77 -1.55
C VAL A 783 41.83 2.97 -0.07
N GLU A 784 41.09 4.03 0.24
CA GLU A 784 40.37 4.18 1.50
C GLU A 784 38.89 3.79 1.29
N LEU A 785 38.40 2.78 2.00
CA LEU A 785 37.01 2.35 1.97
C LEU A 785 36.20 3.03 3.06
N ALA A 786 35.04 3.57 2.70
CA ALA A 786 34.10 4.22 3.60
C ALA A 786 32.74 3.53 3.50
N ILE A 787 32.29 2.89 4.58
CA ILE A 787 30.99 2.22 4.66
C ILE A 787 29.96 3.18 5.25
N ASN A 788 28.94 3.48 4.45
CA ASN A 788 27.85 4.39 4.84
C ASN A 788 26.72 3.62 5.50
N ASP A 789 26.40 2.42 4.98
CA ASP A 789 25.33 1.61 5.52
C ASP A 789 25.54 0.10 5.32
N VAL A 790 25.06 -0.67 6.28
CA VAL A 790 25.02 -2.14 6.23
C VAL A 790 23.71 -2.55 6.90
N ARG A 791 22.85 -3.24 6.15
CA ARG A 791 21.55 -3.71 6.64
C ARG A 791 21.32 -5.13 6.17
N SER A 792 20.67 -5.92 7.01
CA SER A 792 20.13 -7.22 6.61
C SER A 792 18.72 -7.38 7.19
N SER A 793 17.83 -8.03 6.44
CA SER A 793 16.54 -8.47 6.95
C SER A 793 16.04 -9.71 6.22
N ASN A 794 15.03 -10.36 6.79
CA ASN A 794 14.34 -11.48 6.14
C ASN A 794 13.58 -11.06 4.86
N SER A 795 13.24 -9.78 4.71
CA SER A 795 12.42 -9.31 3.58
C SER A 795 13.24 -8.91 2.35
N PHE A 796 14.50 -8.50 2.52
CA PHE A 796 15.32 -7.96 1.44
C PHE A 796 16.77 -8.47 1.40
N GLY A 797 17.17 -9.37 2.30
CA GLY A 797 18.54 -9.88 2.39
C GLY A 797 19.54 -8.83 2.88
N LEU A 798 20.81 -9.00 2.53
CA LEU A 798 21.92 -8.10 2.83
C LEU A 798 21.96 -6.92 1.85
N SER A 799 22.22 -5.73 2.35
CA SER A 799 22.54 -4.51 1.60
C SER A 799 23.76 -3.83 2.23
N VAL A 800 24.80 -3.57 1.43
CA VAL A 800 26.01 -2.83 1.82
C VAL A 800 26.17 -1.64 0.90
N GLU A 801 26.29 -0.44 1.46
CA GLU A 801 26.44 0.82 0.72
C GLU A 801 27.67 1.60 1.23
N GLY A 802 28.46 2.11 0.31
CA GLY A 802 29.69 2.83 0.64
C GLY A 802 30.35 3.49 -0.55
N ALA A 803 31.56 4.00 -0.31
CA ALA A 803 32.41 4.59 -1.33
C ALA A 803 33.87 4.14 -1.15
N ALA A 804 34.57 4.02 -2.27
CA ALA A 804 36.00 3.77 -2.36
C ALA A 804 36.70 5.04 -2.86
N TYR A 805 37.78 5.44 -2.22
CA TYR A 805 38.52 6.65 -2.55
C TYR A 805 39.99 6.34 -2.87
N THR A 806 40.55 7.01 -3.87
CA THR A 806 41.95 6.85 -4.25
C THR A 806 42.55 8.17 -4.76
N ASP A 807 43.87 8.24 -4.86
CA ASP A 807 44.58 9.42 -5.36
C ASP A 807 44.20 9.76 -6.82
N LEU A 808 44.02 11.06 -7.11
CA LEU A 808 43.72 11.60 -8.43
C LEU A 808 44.80 11.30 -9.48
N ALA A 809 46.05 11.10 -9.05
CA ALA A 809 47.17 10.76 -9.91
C ALA A 809 47.09 9.34 -10.47
N LEU A 810 46.29 8.44 -9.87
CA LEU A 810 46.16 7.08 -10.38
C LEU A 810 45.34 7.02 -11.67
N PRO A 811 45.72 6.17 -12.64
CA PRO A 811 45.05 6.08 -13.94
C PRO A 811 43.77 5.23 -13.89
N LEU A 812 42.95 5.43 -12.85
CA LEU A 812 41.67 4.73 -12.63
C LEU A 812 40.45 5.54 -13.10
N TYR A 813 40.61 6.85 -13.34
CA TYR A 813 39.52 7.72 -13.76
C TYR A 813 38.85 7.22 -15.04
N GLY A 814 37.53 7.00 -14.96
CA GLY A 814 36.71 6.65 -16.11
C GLY A 814 36.92 5.25 -16.67
N GLN A 815 37.79 4.44 -16.06
CA GLN A 815 38.06 3.06 -16.49
C GLN A 815 36.92 2.13 -16.05
N ILE A 816 36.53 1.20 -16.93
CA ILE A 816 35.65 0.09 -16.59
C ILE A 816 36.45 -1.23 -16.59
N GLY A 817 36.02 -2.20 -15.78
CA GLY A 817 36.65 -3.53 -15.71
C GLY A 817 38.01 -3.59 -15.00
N VAL A 818 38.57 -2.45 -14.54
CA VAL A 818 39.90 -2.43 -13.90
C VAL A 818 39.87 -2.61 -12.38
N ALA A 819 38.74 -2.39 -11.72
CA ALA A 819 38.64 -2.45 -10.27
C ALA A 819 37.29 -3.02 -9.82
N GLN A 820 37.31 -3.84 -8.76
CA GLN A 820 36.12 -4.44 -8.15
C GLN A 820 36.28 -4.54 -6.63
N LEU A 821 35.16 -4.48 -5.92
CA LEU A 821 35.06 -4.83 -4.51
C LEU A 821 34.46 -6.24 -4.41
N PHE A 822 35.15 -7.16 -3.74
CA PHE A 822 34.65 -8.49 -3.45
C PHE A 822 34.39 -8.66 -1.95
N ILE A 823 33.13 -8.83 -1.55
CA ILE A 823 32.77 -9.15 -0.17
C ILE A 823 32.76 -10.67 -0.03
N LYS A 824 33.70 -11.19 0.76
CA LYS A 824 33.87 -12.62 1.00
C LYS A 824 32.88 -13.11 2.04
N GLN A 825 32.84 -12.45 3.20
CA GLN A 825 32.06 -12.90 4.34
C GLN A 825 31.73 -11.77 5.33
N LEU A 826 30.73 -12.02 6.16
CA LEU A 826 30.34 -11.19 7.29
C LEU A 826 30.57 -11.96 8.60
N ALA A 827 30.78 -11.23 9.70
CA ALA A 827 30.64 -11.79 11.04
C ALA A 827 29.56 -11.04 11.82
N ASP A 828 28.72 -11.78 12.54
CA ASP A 828 27.76 -11.20 13.50
C ASP A 828 28.44 -10.82 14.82
N ALA A 829 27.65 -10.29 15.75
CA ALA A 829 28.12 -9.89 17.08
C ALA A 829 28.72 -11.05 17.90
N ASP A 830 28.28 -12.29 17.64
CA ASP A 830 28.74 -13.53 18.29
C ASP A 830 29.99 -14.11 17.60
N GLY A 831 30.46 -13.50 16.50
CA GLY A 831 31.61 -13.94 15.73
C GLY A 831 31.32 -15.09 14.78
N LYS A 832 30.04 -15.42 14.53
CA LYS A 832 29.65 -16.42 13.54
C LYS A 832 29.82 -15.84 12.14
N ILE A 833 30.43 -16.63 11.26
CA ILE A 833 30.78 -16.23 9.90
C ILE A 833 29.67 -16.62 8.92
N PHE A 834 29.32 -15.71 8.02
CA PHE A 834 28.34 -15.90 6.96
C PHE A 834 28.98 -15.59 5.60
N PRO A 835 29.04 -16.56 4.66
CA PRO A 835 29.61 -16.32 3.35
C PRO A 835 28.69 -15.40 2.53
N VAL A 836 29.31 -14.47 1.78
CA VAL A 836 28.61 -13.57 0.84
C VAL A 836 29.04 -13.88 -0.60
N ASN A 837 30.35 -13.91 -0.86
CA ASN A 837 30.94 -14.21 -2.17
C ASN A 837 30.32 -13.41 -3.33
N LYS A 838 30.22 -12.09 -3.18
CA LYS A 838 29.68 -11.19 -4.20
C LYS A 838 30.69 -10.12 -4.58
N SER A 839 30.77 -9.82 -5.87
CA SER A 839 31.58 -8.72 -6.42
C SER A 839 30.69 -7.59 -6.92
N VAL A 840 31.20 -6.36 -6.83
CA VAL A 840 30.65 -5.18 -7.50
C VAL A 840 31.78 -4.41 -8.18
N PRO A 841 31.59 -3.92 -9.42
CA PRO A 841 32.60 -3.12 -10.10
C PRO A 841 32.76 -1.75 -9.43
N LEU A 842 33.99 -1.24 -9.41
CA LEU A 842 34.31 0.11 -8.94
C LEU A 842 34.65 1.00 -10.14
N TYR A 843 33.76 1.95 -10.43
CA TYR A 843 33.98 3.01 -11.41
C TYR A 843 34.40 4.30 -10.71
N PHE A 844 35.62 4.75 -10.97
CA PHE A 844 36.21 5.90 -10.30
C PHE A 844 35.98 7.19 -11.10
N GLU A 845 35.30 8.15 -10.46
CA GLU A 845 35.06 9.49 -10.98
C GLU A 845 35.87 10.54 -10.22
N ARG A 846 36.07 11.71 -10.84
CA ARG A 846 36.68 12.87 -10.19
C ARG A 846 35.70 13.50 -9.21
N GLN A 847 36.13 13.71 -7.97
CA GLN A 847 35.31 14.33 -6.96
C GLN A 847 35.54 15.85 -6.91
N GLY A 848 34.52 16.62 -7.25
CA GLY A 848 34.63 18.09 -7.30
C GLY A 848 35.54 18.57 -8.45
N GLY A 849 35.99 19.82 -8.36
CA GLY A 849 36.82 20.47 -9.37
C GLY A 849 36.05 20.94 -10.62
N ILE A 850 36.75 21.58 -11.54
CA ILE A 850 36.19 22.12 -12.78
C ILE A 850 37.09 21.73 -13.95
N THR A 851 36.49 21.27 -15.06
CA THR A 851 37.22 21.11 -16.32
C THR A 851 37.05 22.38 -17.15
N SER A 852 38.15 23.09 -17.41
CA SER A 852 38.17 24.29 -18.25
C SER A 852 39.17 24.08 -19.38
N ASN A 853 38.73 24.28 -20.63
CA ASN A 853 39.55 24.09 -21.83
C ASN A 853 40.23 22.70 -21.91
N GLY A 854 39.51 21.64 -21.53
CA GLY A 854 40.03 20.26 -21.55
C GLY A 854 40.98 19.92 -20.39
N VAL A 855 41.35 20.89 -19.54
CA VAL A 855 42.21 20.66 -18.38
C VAL A 855 41.35 20.60 -17.13
N TYR A 856 41.47 19.51 -16.38
CA TYR A 856 40.81 19.37 -15.08
C TYR A 856 41.62 20.06 -13.99
N GLN A 857 40.97 20.95 -13.27
CA GLN A 857 41.48 21.59 -12.08
C GLN A 857 40.78 20.97 -10.86
N PRO A 858 41.49 20.21 -10.02
CA PRO A 858 40.90 19.58 -8.85
C PRO A 858 40.45 20.60 -7.82
N ASP A 859 39.43 20.26 -7.05
CA ASP A 859 39.11 20.98 -5.82
C ASP A 859 40.16 20.61 -4.75
N GLU A 860 40.78 21.61 -4.14
CA GLU A 860 41.77 21.42 -3.08
C GLU A 860 41.21 20.66 -1.87
N LYS A 861 39.88 20.71 -1.65
CA LYS A 861 39.22 20.02 -0.54
C LYS A 861 38.88 18.57 -0.84
N THR A 862 38.77 18.20 -2.12
CA THR A 862 38.44 16.84 -2.53
C THR A 862 39.33 16.36 -3.68
N PRO A 863 40.66 16.31 -3.54
CA PRO A 863 41.59 15.94 -4.60
C PRO A 863 41.66 14.42 -4.83
N TRP A 864 40.51 13.74 -4.82
CA TRP A 864 40.40 12.27 -4.87
C TRP A 864 39.59 11.80 -6.07
N LEU A 865 39.86 10.58 -6.50
CA LEU A 865 38.88 9.80 -7.25
C LEU A 865 37.97 9.08 -6.26
N ARG A 866 36.68 8.99 -6.60
CA ARG A 866 35.64 8.34 -5.81
C ARG A 866 34.87 7.34 -6.65
N SER A 867 34.59 6.17 -6.08
CA SER A 867 33.67 5.18 -6.64
C SER A 867 32.61 4.84 -5.60
N ASP A 868 31.34 5.10 -5.92
CA ASP A 868 30.22 4.67 -5.08
C ASP A 868 29.84 3.23 -5.40
N PHE A 869 29.56 2.44 -4.35
CA PHE A 869 29.12 1.06 -4.51
C PHE A 869 27.89 0.72 -3.66
N SER A 870 27.02 -0.11 -4.22
CA SER A 870 25.92 -0.77 -3.53
C SER A 870 25.95 -2.25 -3.87
N LEU A 871 25.94 -3.10 -2.85
CA LEU A 871 25.93 -4.56 -2.99
C LEU A 871 24.69 -5.11 -2.31
N LYS A 872 23.96 -5.98 -3.02
CA LYS A 872 22.85 -6.75 -2.45
C LYS A 872 23.07 -8.25 -2.55
N ALA A 873 22.66 -8.96 -1.51
CA ALA A 873 22.61 -10.42 -1.50
C ALA A 873 21.32 -10.87 -0.82
N ALA A 874 20.30 -11.17 -1.64
CA ALA A 874 18.95 -11.49 -1.17
C ALA A 874 18.91 -12.74 -0.27
N ASP A 875 19.85 -13.65 -0.47
CA ASP A 875 20.01 -14.94 0.21
C ASP A 875 20.82 -14.85 1.52
N VAL A 876 21.40 -13.68 1.84
CA VAL A 876 22.21 -13.48 3.04
C VAL A 876 21.41 -12.76 4.12
N HIS A 877 21.05 -13.49 5.17
CA HIS A 877 20.34 -12.98 6.34
C HIS A 877 21.22 -13.06 7.59
N VAL A 878 21.64 -11.90 8.11
CA VAL A 878 22.54 -11.81 9.26
C VAL A 878 22.07 -10.71 10.20
N ASP A 879 21.69 -11.08 11.42
CA ASP A 879 21.36 -10.10 12.46
C ASP A 879 22.65 -9.53 13.08
N ASN A 880 22.63 -8.24 13.44
CA ASN A 880 23.73 -7.58 14.17
C ASN A 880 25.13 -7.78 13.55
N ILE A 881 25.26 -7.46 12.26
CA ILE A 881 26.55 -7.53 11.54
C ILE A 881 27.58 -6.63 12.24
N ARG A 882 28.70 -7.21 12.66
CA ARG A 882 29.78 -6.53 13.35
C ARG A 882 31.04 -6.39 12.51
N GLN A 883 31.22 -7.25 11.51
CA GLN A 883 32.43 -7.28 10.69
C GLN A 883 32.11 -7.57 9.23
N VAL A 884 32.80 -6.87 8.33
CA VAL A 884 32.75 -7.09 6.88
C VAL A 884 34.17 -7.39 6.39
N GLN A 885 34.37 -8.55 5.78
CA GLN A 885 35.67 -8.99 5.27
C GLN A 885 35.61 -9.24 3.77
N GLY A 886 36.64 -8.80 3.06
CA GLY A 886 36.71 -8.92 1.63
C GLY A 886 38.06 -8.50 1.06
N GLU A 887 38.06 -8.23 -0.23
CA GLU A 887 39.24 -7.74 -0.94
C GLU A 887 38.83 -6.78 -2.05
N LEU A 888 39.70 -5.81 -2.30
CA LEU A 888 39.70 -5.04 -3.54
C LEU A 888 40.51 -5.79 -4.58
N ARG A 889 39.97 -5.88 -5.78
CA ARG A 889 40.60 -6.58 -6.90
C ARG A 889 40.86 -5.57 -8.01
N PHE A 890 42.11 -5.45 -8.42
CA PHE A 890 42.50 -4.64 -9.57
C PHE A 890 42.98 -5.54 -10.70
N TYR A 891 42.62 -5.18 -11.92
CA TYR A 891 42.84 -5.99 -13.11
C TYR A 891 43.58 -5.17 -14.16
N GLN A 892 44.73 -5.68 -14.59
CA GLN A 892 45.44 -5.16 -15.74
C GLN A 892 45.17 -6.02 -16.98
N PRO A 893 44.47 -5.50 -18.00
CA PRO A 893 44.24 -6.26 -19.23
C PRO A 893 45.57 -6.50 -19.96
N LYS A 894 45.90 -7.76 -20.26
CA LYS A 894 47.13 -8.12 -21.01
C LYS A 894 46.90 -8.23 -22.51
N ARG A 895 45.69 -8.62 -22.91
CA ARG A 895 45.33 -8.79 -24.32
C ARG A 895 43.96 -8.21 -24.62
N LEU A 896 43.95 -7.00 -25.16
CA LEU A 896 42.72 -6.34 -25.60
C LEU A 896 42.27 -6.89 -26.95
N GLN A 897 40.99 -7.19 -27.05
CA GLN A 897 40.29 -7.60 -28.26
C GLN A 897 39.08 -6.69 -28.44
N THR A 898 38.64 -6.51 -29.68
CA THR A 898 37.47 -5.70 -30.00
C THR A 898 36.47 -6.54 -30.78
N ALA A 899 35.21 -6.52 -30.35
CA ALA A 899 34.09 -7.11 -31.08
C ALA A 899 33.19 -5.98 -31.62
N THR A 900 32.90 -6.03 -32.92
CA THR A 900 31.94 -5.12 -33.56
C THR A 900 30.60 -5.82 -33.72
N LEU A 901 29.53 -5.19 -33.22
CA LEU A 901 28.22 -5.82 -33.06
C LEU A 901 27.11 -4.88 -33.56
N PRO A 902 26.04 -5.38 -34.17
CA PRO A 902 24.91 -4.54 -34.55
C PRO A 902 24.18 -3.99 -33.32
N PHE A 903 23.53 -2.83 -33.48
CA PHE A 903 22.64 -2.29 -32.45
C PHE A 903 21.36 -3.13 -32.32
N VAL A 904 21.15 -3.78 -31.17
CA VAL A 904 19.96 -4.60 -30.86
C VAL A 904 19.62 -4.48 -29.36
N LEU A 905 18.33 -4.42 -29.01
CA LEU A 905 17.83 -4.54 -27.63
C LEU A 905 17.84 -6.01 -27.20
N GLY A 906 18.40 -6.31 -26.03
CA GLY A 906 18.66 -7.68 -25.57
C GLY A 906 20.15 -8.07 -25.67
N PRO A 907 20.47 -9.38 -25.74
CA PRO A 907 21.86 -9.85 -25.69
C PRO A 907 22.67 -9.27 -26.84
N ILE A 908 23.72 -8.52 -26.52
CA ILE A 908 24.60 -7.92 -27.54
C ILE A 908 25.90 -8.71 -27.70
N TRP A 909 26.43 -9.28 -26.62
CA TRP A 909 27.73 -9.95 -26.64
C TRP A 909 27.85 -11.00 -25.54
N SER A 910 28.59 -12.06 -25.85
CA SER A 910 28.96 -13.10 -24.89
C SER A 910 30.44 -13.45 -25.10
N GLY A 911 31.23 -13.19 -24.06
CA GLY A 911 32.63 -13.58 -23.97
C GLY A 911 32.84 -14.88 -23.20
N PRO A 912 34.11 -15.28 -23.03
CA PRO A 912 34.51 -16.40 -22.20
C PRO A 912 33.97 -16.40 -20.76
N LYS A 913 33.88 -15.24 -20.09
CA LYS A 913 33.51 -15.16 -18.67
C LYS A 913 32.31 -14.25 -18.37
N SER A 914 31.85 -13.48 -19.34
CA SER A 914 30.82 -12.46 -19.16
C SER A 914 29.94 -12.29 -20.38
N SER A 915 28.77 -11.70 -20.17
CA SER A 915 27.88 -11.30 -21.24
C SER A 915 27.34 -9.90 -20.99
N VAL A 916 27.13 -9.14 -22.06
CA VAL A 916 26.54 -7.81 -22.02
C VAL A 916 25.21 -7.85 -22.75
N GLU A 917 24.18 -7.31 -22.11
CA GLU A 917 22.81 -7.27 -22.60
C GLU A 917 22.27 -5.84 -22.50
N LEU A 918 21.79 -5.27 -23.60
CA LEU A 918 21.10 -3.98 -23.58
C LEU A 918 19.69 -4.20 -22.99
N ILE A 919 19.48 -3.78 -21.74
CA ILE A 919 18.23 -4.01 -21.01
C ILE A 919 17.29 -2.80 -21.06
N GLU A 920 17.80 -1.60 -21.30
CA GLU A 920 16.98 -0.40 -21.35
C GLU A 920 17.60 0.67 -22.25
N TRP A 921 16.75 1.33 -23.03
CA TRP A 921 17.08 2.47 -23.87
C TRP A 921 16.17 3.63 -23.49
N LYS A 922 16.78 4.73 -23.04
CA LYS A 922 16.14 6.01 -22.69
C LYS A 922 16.56 7.11 -23.64
N SER A 923 15.87 8.25 -23.57
CA SER A 923 16.31 9.47 -24.24
C SER A 923 17.78 9.79 -23.93
N GLY A 924 18.63 9.74 -24.95
CA GLY A 924 20.07 10.00 -24.87
C GLY A 924 20.92 9.01 -24.05
N ARG A 925 20.39 7.86 -23.64
CA ARG A 925 21.10 6.91 -22.76
C ARG A 925 20.72 5.46 -23.00
N LEU A 926 21.72 4.58 -22.97
CA LEU A 926 21.57 3.13 -23.00
C LEU A 926 22.02 2.53 -21.67
N VAL A 927 21.34 1.49 -21.21
CA VAL A 927 21.62 0.78 -19.96
C VAL A 927 21.77 -0.70 -20.24
N PHE A 928 22.89 -1.26 -19.82
CA PHE A 928 23.26 -2.64 -20.07
C PHE A 928 23.39 -3.40 -18.76
N ALA A 929 22.87 -4.63 -18.74
CA ALA A 929 23.23 -5.61 -17.74
C ALA A 929 24.54 -6.28 -18.13
N VAL A 930 25.44 -6.45 -17.16
CA VAL A 930 26.66 -7.25 -17.31
C VAL A 930 26.54 -8.43 -16.39
N GLN A 931 26.55 -9.64 -16.96
CA GLN A 931 26.53 -10.90 -16.20
C GLN A 931 27.92 -11.54 -16.24
N GLY A 932 28.31 -12.20 -15.16
CA GLY A 932 29.62 -12.86 -15.05
C GLY A 932 30.74 -11.93 -14.55
N SER A 933 31.91 -12.04 -15.16
CA SER A 933 33.13 -11.32 -14.79
C SER A 933 33.19 -9.88 -15.32
N TYR A 934 33.12 -8.86 -14.45
CA TYR A 934 33.17 -7.45 -14.87
C TYR A 934 34.54 -7.04 -15.45
N GLU A 935 35.62 -7.75 -15.10
CA GLU A 935 36.98 -7.47 -15.54
C GLU A 935 37.24 -7.80 -17.01
N GLU A 936 36.37 -8.59 -17.62
CA GLU A 936 36.50 -8.95 -19.02
C GLU A 936 36.08 -7.80 -19.93
N VAL A 937 35.17 -6.92 -19.51
CA VAL A 937 34.66 -5.79 -20.30
C VAL A 937 35.42 -4.50 -19.96
N ILE A 938 36.27 -4.04 -20.88
CA ILE A 938 37.19 -2.90 -20.70
C ILE A 938 36.68 -1.63 -21.38
N GLY A 939 35.83 -1.74 -22.40
CA GLY A 939 35.27 -0.58 -23.10
C GLY A 939 33.99 -0.90 -23.86
N LEU A 940 33.12 0.10 -23.99
CA LEU A 940 31.91 0.05 -24.81
C LEU A 940 31.74 1.39 -25.53
N LYS A 941 31.59 1.34 -26.86
CA LYS A 941 31.41 2.50 -27.74
C LYS A 941 30.24 2.27 -28.68
N ALA A 942 29.53 3.34 -29.03
CA ALA A 942 28.46 3.31 -30.03
C ALA A 942 28.80 4.19 -31.23
N PHE A 943 28.46 3.70 -32.42
CA PHE A 943 28.72 4.37 -33.69
C PHE A 943 27.43 4.47 -34.52
N ASN A 944 27.27 5.56 -35.26
CA ASN A 944 26.18 5.72 -36.22
C ASN A 944 26.49 5.04 -37.56
N HIS A 945 25.58 5.12 -38.54
CA HIS A 945 25.75 4.53 -39.88
C HIS A 945 26.92 5.14 -40.68
N ALA A 946 27.31 6.38 -40.38
CA ALA A 946 28.48 7.04 -40.98
C ALA A 946 29.80 6.66 -40.29
N ASN A 947 29.76 5.72 -39.34
CA ASN A 947 30.89 5.26 -38.55
C ASN A 947 31.49 6.35 -37.63
N ALA A 948 30.74 7.40 -37.32
CA ALA A 948 31.13 8.41 -36.34
C ALA A 948 30.85 7.90 -34.92
N LEU A 949 31.76 8.20 -33.98
CA LEU A 949 31.58 7.92 -32.56
C LEU A 949 30.51 8.86 -32.00
N ILE A 950 29.46 8.28 -31.42
CA ILE A 950 28.29 9.03 -30.93
C ILE A 950 28.01 8.77 -29.44
N SER A 951 28.93 8.10 -28.74
CA SER A 951 28.81 7.79 -27.32
C SER A 951 29.88 8.48 -26.49
N GLN A 952 29.54 8.79 -25.25
CA GLN A 952 30.50 9.10 -24.19
C GLN A 952 31.12 7.81 -23.60
N PRO A 953 32.20 7.90 -22.81
CA PRO A 953 32.74 6.76 -22.09
C PRO A 953 31.67 6.10 -21.22
N ALA A 954 31.59 4.77 -21.28
CA ALA A 954 30.65 3.98 -20.51
C ALA A 954 30.96 4.05 -19.00
N GLN A 955 29.94 3.94 -18.16
CA GLN A 955 30.05 4.13 -16.72
C GLN A 955 29.29 3.03 -15.99
N TYR A 956 29.91 2.39 -15.00
CA TYR A 956 29.14 1.53 -14.11
C TYR A 956 28.35 2.38 -13.11
N SER A 957 27.09 2.01 -12.92
CA SER A 957 26.24 2.52 -11.87
C SER A 957 25.69 1.33 -11.08
N SER A 958 25.65 1.44 -9.75
CA SER A 958 25.11 0.38 -8.87
C SER A 958 23.89 0.87 -8.10
N ILE A 959 23.03 1.68 -8.73
CA ILE A 959 21.82 2.18 -8.07
C ILE A 959 20.89 0.98 -7.86
N PHE A 960 20.65 0.61 -6.60
CA PHE A 960 19.81 -0.51 -6.15
C PHE A 960 20.41 -1.93 -6.23
N GLY A 961 21.73 -2.07 -6.33
CA GLY A 961 22.45 -3.31 -5.97
C GLY A 961 22.82 -4.25 -7.12
N ASP A 962 22.25 -4.08 -8.31
CA ASP A 962 22.71 -4.75 -9.53
C ASP A 962 23.56 -3.78 -10.34
N PRO A 963 24.85 -4.06 -10.57
CA PRO A 963 25.69 -3.17 -11.36
C PRO A 963 25.24 -3.16 -12.82
N GLN A 964 24.99 -1.96 -13.33
CA GLN A 964 24.59 -1.69 -14.70
C GLN A 964 25.63 -0.83 -15.38
N LEU A 965 25.94 -1.14 -16.62
CA LEU A 965 26.78 -0.28 -17.46
C LEU A 965 25.88 0.72 -18.19
N THR A 966 26.22 1.99 -18.16
CA THR A 966 25.46 3.06 -18.82
C THR A 966 26.30 3.70 -19.92
N LEU A 967 25.67 4.03 -21.05
CA LEU A 967 26.31 4.67 -22.19
C LEU A 967 25.44 5.84 -22.66
N ASP A 968 25.91 7.07 -22.46
CA ASP A 968 25.24 8.25 -23.00
C ASP A 968 25.50 8.36 -24.51
N ILE A 969 24.46 8.65 -25.29
CA ILE A 969 24.48 8.70 -26.76
C ILE A 969 23.88 10.00 -27.31
N SER A 970 24.50 10.57 -28.35
CA SER A 970 24.04 11.78 -29.01
C SER A 970 23.13 11.53 -30.22
N GLU A 971 23.16 10.32 -30.78
CA GLU A 971 22.40 9.90 -31.97
C GLU A 971 21.90 8.44 -31.82
N LEU A 972 21.14 7.95 -32.81
CA LEU A 972 20.76 6.55 -32.90
C LEU A 972 21.97 5.67 -33.28
N PRO A 973 22.34 4.65 -32.49
CA PRO A 973 23.42 3.76 -32.86
C PRO A 973 23.05 2.82 -34.01
N ALA A 974 24.03 2.57 -34.88
CA ALA A 974 23.98 1.51 -35.87
C ALA A 974 24.74 0.26 -35.39
N ARG A 975 25.82 0.45 -34.64
CA ARG A 975 26.67 -0.63 -34.12
C ARG A 975 27.33 -0.26 -32.80
N PHE A 976 27.75 -1.27 -32.07
CA PHE A 976 28.60 -1.18 -30.89
C PHE A 976 30.00 -1.71 -31.20
N GLU A 977 30.99 -1.19 -30.46
CA GLU A 977 32.28 -1.84 -30.27
C GLU A 977 32.45 -2.15 -28.79
N ILE A 978 32.70 -3.42 -28.48
CA ILE A 978 33.05 -3.86 -27.13
C ILE A 978 34.53 -4.21 -27.14
N GLU A 979 35.28 -3.54 -26.26
CA GLU A 979 36.66 -3.86 -25.95
C GLU A 979 36.67 -4.80 -24.75
N TYR A 980 37.30 -5.97 -24.90
CA TYR A 980 37.32 -7.01 -23.88
C TYR A 980 38.69 -7.67 -23.77
N THR A 981 38.92 -8.41 -22.67
CA THR A 981 40.15 -9.17 -22.47
C THR A 981 39.89 -10.56 -21.91
N SER A 982 40.61 -11.55 -22.44
CA SER A 982 40.56 -12.92 -21.91
C SER A 982 41.61 -13.19 -20.83
N GLU A 983 42.58 -12.29 -20.67
CA GLU A 983 43.75 -12.45 -19.80
C GLU A 983 44.03 -11.13 -19.07
N SER A 984 44.05 -11.20 -17.74
CA SER A 984 44.36 -10.07 -16.87
C SER A 984 45.40 -10.46 -15.82
N GLU A 985 46.28 -9.53 -15.46
CA GLU A 985 47.07 -9.62 -14.23
C GLU A 985 46.28 -9.01 -13.08
N GLU A 986 46.31 -9.66 -11.92
CA GLU A 986 45.42 -9.37 -10.79
C GLU A 986 46.21 -8.91 -9.57
N LEU A 987 45.73 -7.85 -8.93
CA LEU A 987 46.18 -7.42 -7.61
C LEU A 987 45.04 -7.53 -6.61
N PHE A 988 45.27 -8.27 -5.53
CA PHE A 988 44.33 -8.45 -4.44
C PHE A 988 44.79 -7.66 -3.21
N VAL A 989 43.91 -6.80 -2.70
CA VAL A 989 44.15 -6.02 -1.49
C VAL A 989 43.08 -6.38 -0.46
N PRO A 990 43.41 -7.19 0.57
CA PRO A 990 42.43 -7.59 1.56
C PRO A 990 42.03 -6.40 2.44
N PHE A 991 40.79 -6.42 2.93
CA PHE A 991 40.31 -5.47 3.93
C PHE A 991 39.49 -6.17 5.00
N ASP A 992 39.46 -5.55 6.17
CA ASP A 992 38.66 -5.98 7.30
C ASP A 992 38.08 -4.74 7.99
N ILE A 993 36.75 -4.63 7.99
CA ILE A 993 36.01 -3.48 8.52
C ILE A 993 35.21 -3.94 9.73
N THR A 994 35.51 -3.35 10.89
CA THR A 994 34.66 -3.48 12.09
C THR A 994 33.59 -2.39 12.09
N LEU A 995 32.33 -2.79 12.21
CA LEU A 995 31.17 -1.93 12.30
C LEU A 995 30.89 -1.55 13.77
N PRO A 996 30.35 -0.35 14.03
CA PRO A 996 30.08 0.16 15.37
C PRO A 996 28.90 -0.51 16.10
#